data_AF-A0A976H448-F1
#
_entry.id   AF-A0A976H448-F1
#
_cell.length_a   1.000
_cell.length_b   1.000
_cell.length_c   1.000
_cell.angle_alpha   90.00
_cell.angle_beta   90.00
_cell.angle_gamma   90.00
#
_symmetry.space_group_name_H-M   'P 1'
#
loop_
_entity.id
_entity.type
_entity.pdbx_description
1 polymer ?
#
loop_
_entity_poly.entity_id
_entity_poly.type
_entity_poly.pdbx_seq_one_letter_code
_entity_poly.pdbx_strand_id
1 'polypeptide(L)'
;MEHRLKTLPIIFCVIFSMIDLLPAIEPIRSLAEVRALSQETAKENLPVQMEVTVVYVDRGAYDMIVLDHSAACYVIFDLRDLPVEKRPRVGDRLLIAGETRADGFFPNVKVMKWDFVGRSELPEPYRISADEIFLPRFDSAWVEVPAVVVGLEKGGLAYTVAVEVFGQTFKADLPKSEDADARATALLQRPVKMRGILATIYNENRQLTGRHFFVPSFDCFTPSAPAVDANKARALRINELLQSSSSVNDLVRLEGVIMQHDAKGFYLKDESAGTFIQGVKADHLPLGTRVRVEGYGSLAPFRPILRAIRVNEISRGPRPQPEQMNFHAKDVTRFQTTLVTLQAVLGNIRKVRQETILQCTSNGVQFEALLPIESDHPDWQVGDTIRLTGICELTTTHPMPRTEWVDGFRIRLENPDAVVVLRRSPWWTTERLLNALGLMTGLALLGGFGTLFFRRVVSQQARVIGAKLSSEAVSEERDRMARDLHDTLEQQLTGVSMQLESIAHSSHEKSPAVAERLALATRMLEHSREEARRSVWDLRNRLLETHGLAAALKSLKDSAAIDGGPLVELRIIGDPSTVSTNYDYPLLRIAQEALTNALKHAKAKRILISLETTATHHRLSIEDDGVGFDAKVVNPMSVPHFGLIGMRERAEKIGARLELTTRPEAGCIVSIELSL
;
A
#
# COMPACT_ATOMS: atom_id res chain seq x y z
N MET A 1 -4.67 -55.60 -64.12
CA MET A 1 -4.19 -54.96 -65.36
C MET A 1 -3.40 -53.71 -64.98
N GLU A 2 -2.21 -53.84 -64.40
CA GLU A 2 -0.98 -54.41 -65.00
C GLU A 2 -0.58 -53.71 -66.29
N HIS A 3 0.36 -52.76 -66.17
CA HIS A 3 1.65 -52.86 -66.85
C HIS A 3 2.54 -51.67 -66.49
N ARG A 4 3.55 -51.89 -65.65
CA ARG A 4 4.97 -51.66 -65.99
C ARG A 4 5.85 -52.11 -64.84
N LEU A 5 6.53 -53.23 -65.08
CA LEU A 5 7.52 -53.87 -64.24
C LEU A 5 8.89 -53.62 -64.88
N LYS A 6 9.94 -53.64 -64.05
CA LYS A 6 11.37 -53.85 -64.36
C LYS A 6 12.18 -52.62 -64.76
N THR A 7 12.75 -51.94 -63.77
CA THR A 7 14.22 -51.79 -63.66
C THR A 7 14.64 -51.29 -62.26
N LEU A 8 15.80 -51.77 -61.79
CA LEU A 8 16.54 -51.47 -60.55
C LEU A 8 16.19 -52.21 -59.23
N PRO A 9 16.85 -53.36 -58.98
CA PRO A 9 17.20 -53.84 -57.65
C PRO A 9 18.73 -53.89 -57.50
N ILE A 10 19.42 -52.74 -57.32
CA ILE A 10 20.87 -52.74 -57.00
C ILE A 10 21.25 -51.69 -55.93
N ILE A 11 20.48 -50.61 -55.73
CA ILE A 11 20.89 -49.52 -54.82
C ILE A 11 20.53 -49.78 -53.34
N PHE A 12 19.61 -50.71 -53.03
CA PHE A 12 19.16 -50.94 -51.65
C PHE A 12 20.04 -51.90 -50.84
N CYS A 13 20.93 -52.68 -51.47
CA CYS A 13 21.83 -53.60 -50.76
C CYS A 13 23.14 -52.96 -50.25
N VAL A 14 23.50 -51.75 -50.71
CA VAL A 14 24.78 -51.13 -50.32
C VAL A 14 24.67 -50.32 -49.02
N ILE A 15 23.47 -49.83 -48.67
CA ILE A 15 23.28 -49.04 -47.43
C ILE A 15 23.18 -49.93 -46.18
N PHE A 16 22.70 -51.17 -46.29
CA PHE A 16 22.63 -52.09 -45.15
C PHE A 16 23.97 -52.78 -44.82
N SER A 17 24.95 -52.75 -45.73
CA SER A 17 26.28 -53.33 -45.51
C SER A 17 27.30 -52.35 -44.89
N MET A 18 26.91 -51.08 -44.67
CA MET A 18 27.79 -50.06 -44.06
C MET A 18 27.48 -49.75 -42.58
N ILE A 19 26.45 -50.37 -42.00
CA ILE A 19 26.14 -50.23 -40.56
C ILE A 19 26.99 -51.19 -39.71
N ASP A 20 27.55 -52.25 -40.31
CA ASP A 20 28.44 -53.21 -39.63
C ASP A 20 29.94 -52.83 -39.69
N LEU A 21 30.28 -51.59 -40.06
CA LEU A 21 31.67 -51.11 -40.13
C LEU A 21 31.96 -49.89 -39.25
N LEU A 22 31.14 -49.63 -38.23
CA LEU A 22 31.59 -48.83 -37.09
C LEU A 22 32.45 -49.74 -36.21
N PRO A 23 33.70 -49.39 -35.88
CA PRO A 23 34.49 -50.19 -34.95
C PRO A 23 33.70 -50.32 -33.65
N ALA A 24 33.49 -51.55 -33.18
CA ALA A 24 32.90 -51.79 -31.87
C ALA A 24 33.75 -51.02 -30.85
N ILE A 25 33.15 -50.01 -30.22
CA ILE A 25 33.84 -49.18 -29.23
C ILE A 25 34.34 -50.13 -28.14
N GLU A 26 35.66 -50.20 -27.95
CA GLU A 26 36.23 -51.08 -26.94
C GLU A 26 35.72 -50.66 -25.56
N PRO A 27 35.25 -51.61 -24.72
CA PRO A 27 34.73 -51.28 -23.43
C PRO A 27 35.84 -50.77 -22.52
N ILE A 28 35.54 -49.72 -21.74
CA ILE A 28 36.43 -49.20 -20.71
C ILE A 28 36.65 -50.28 -19.65
N ARG A 29 37.91 -50.48 -19.24
CA ARG A 29 38.33 -51.62 -18.40
C ARG A 29 38.79 -51.24 -16.99
N SER A 30 38.85 -49.95 -16.67
CA SER A 30 39.22 -49.49 -15.33
C SER A 30 38.32 -48.35 -14.84
N LEU A 31 38.11 -48.28 -13.53
CA LEU A 31 37.33 -47.21 -12.89
C LEU A 31 38.07 -45.87 -12.92
N ALA A 32 39.40 -45.87 -12.93
CA ALA A 32 40.19 -44.65 -13.11
C ALA A 32 39.93 -44.01 -14.48
N GLU A 33 39.85 -44.81 -15.56
CA GLU A 33 39.49 -44.31 -16.89
C GLU A 33 38.08 -43.72 -16.90
N VAL A 34 37.10 -44.40 -16.30
CA VAL A 34 35.72 -43.87 -16.18
C VAL A 34 35.72 -42.51 -15.49
N ARG A 35 36.45 -42.38 -14.37
CA ARG A 35 36.53 -41.13 -13.59
C ARG A 35 37.30 -40.02 -14.32
N ALA A 36 38.20 -40.36 -15.23
CA ALA A 36 38.97 -39.41 -16.02
C ALA A 36 38.15 -38.81 -17.19
N LEU A 37 37.00 -39.40 -17.54
CA LEU A 37 36.13 -38.88 -18.59
C LEU A 37 35.56 -37.51 -18.22
N SER A 38 35.36 -36.69 -19.25
CA SER A 38 34.52 -35.50 -19.11
C SER A 38 33.06 -35.90 -18.92
N GLN A 39 32.26 -35.03 -18.29
CA GLN A 39 30.84 -35.27 -18.11
C GLN A 39 30.05 -35.28 -19.43
N GLU A 40 30.57 -34.63 -20.48
CA GLU A 40 29.96 -34.67 -21.81
C GLU A 40 30.18 -36.03 -22.46
N THR A 41 31.42 -36.53 -22.42
CA THR A 41 31.78 -37.86 -22.92
C THR A 41 31.05 -38.97 -22.18
N ALA A 42 30.90 -38.88 -20.86
CA ALA A 42 30.17 -39.87 -20.07
C ALA A 42 28.66 -39.93 -20.37
N LYS A 43 28.07 -38.90 -20.97
CA LYS A 43 26.65 -38.93 -21.40
C LYS A 43 26.41 -39.77 -22.64
N GLU A 44 27.47 -40.14 -23.36
CA GLU A 44 27.38 -40.99 -24.55
C GLU A 44 27.14 -42.46 -24.21
N ASN A 45 27.06 -42.83 -22.92
CA ASN A 45 26.82 -44.19 -22.42
C ASN A 45 27.84 -45.20 -22.98
N LEU A 46 29.13 -44.86 -22.86
CA LEU A 46 30.22 -45.69 -23.35
C LEU A 46 30.19 -47.07 -22.67
N PRO A 47 30.42 -48.17 -23.40
CA PRO A 47 30.40 -49.50 -22.83
C PRO A 47 31.54 -49.67 -21.82
N VAL A 48 31.27 -50.34 -20.70
CA VAL A 48 32.27 -50.67 -19.70
C VAL A 48 32.22 -52.16 -19.37
N GLN A 49 33.39 -52.76 -19.13
CA GLN A 49 33.49 -54.14 -18.68
C GLN A 49 34.76 -54.33 -17.86
N MET A 50 34.60 -54.67 -16.59
CA MET A 50 35.73 -54.79 -15.66
C MET A 50 35.40 -55.65 -14.45
N GLU A 51 36.45 -56.14 -13.80
CA GLU A 51 36.32 -56.84 -12.53
C GLU A 51 36.44 -55.85 -11.36
N VAL A 52 35.48 -55.91 -10.44
CA VAL A 52 35.39 -55.00 -9.29
C VAL A 52 35.14 -55.77 -7.99
N THR A 53 35.57 -55.20 -6.88
CA THR A 53 35.26 -55.67 -5.53
C THR A 53 34.24 -54.74 -4.88
N VAL A 54 33.21 -55.30 -4.28
CA VAL A 54 32.18 -54.55 -3.57
C VAL A 54 32.71 -54.05 -2.23
N VAL A 55 32.73 -52.74 -2.02
CA VAL A 55 33.19 -52.12 -0.76
C VAL A 55 32.03 -51.60 0.09
N TYR A 56 30.89 -51.28 -0.52
CA TYR A 56 29.66 -50.90 0.18
C TYR A 56 28.43 -51.23 -0.65
N VAL A 57 27.33 -51.52 0.04
CA VAL A 57 26.02 -51.80 -0.55
C VAL A 57 24.97 -51.00 0.19
N ASP A 58 24.26 -50.13 -0.52
CA ASP A 58 23.09 -49.44 0.03
C ASP A 58 21.88 -50.39 0.02
N ARG A 59 21.37 -50.72 1.21
CA ARG A 59 20.23 -51.62 1.37
C ARG A 59 18.88 -50.98 1.03
N GLY A 60 18.81 -49.65 0.92
CA GLY A 60 17.59 -48.89 0.63
C GLY A 60 17.51 -48.35 -0.80
N ALA A 61 18.63 -47.92 -1.38
CA ALA A 61 18.69 -47.32 -2.71
C ALA A 61 19.14 -48.29 -3.82
N TYR A 62 19.57 -49.51 -3.45
CA TYR A 62 20.06 -50.58 -4.34
C TYR A 62 21.40 -50.30 -5.05
N ASP A 63 22.02 -49.16 -4.78
CA ASP A 63 23.31 -48.78 -5.33
C ASP A 63 24.49 -49.34 -4.53
N MET A 64 25.65 -49.41 -5.17
CA MET A 64 26.86 -49.99 -4.59
C MET A 64 28.05 -49.08 -4.82
N ILE A 65 29.03 -49.16 -3.94
CA ILE A 65 30.35 -48.60 -4.22
C ILE A 65 31.28 -49.78 -4.41
N VAL A 66 31.99 -49.74 -5.53
CA VAL A 66 32.91 -50.79 -5.94
C VAL A 66 34.29 -50.21 -6.19
N LEU A 67 35.28 -51.09 -6.12
CA LEU A 67 36.68 -50.77 -6.23
C LEU A 67 37.33 -51.74 -7.20
N ASP A 68 38.15 -51.23 -8.11
CA ASP A 68 39.09 -52.04 -8.89
C ASP A 68 40.53 -51.76 -8.43
N HIS A 69 41.51 -52.28 -9.17
CA HIS A 69 42.93 -52.05 -8.88
C HIS A 69 43.37 -50.57 -9.02
N SER A 70 42.52 -49.68 -9.54
CA SER A 70 42.87 -48.32 -9.94
C SER A 70 42.13 -47.23 -9.14
N ALA A 71 40.82 -47.40 -8.90
CA ALA A 71 39.97 -46.41 -8.25
C ALA A 71 38.69 -47.03 -7.68
N ALA A 72 38.00 -46.26 -6.82
CA ALA A 72 36.65 -46.57 -6.37
C ALA A 72 35.63 -45.73 -7.11
N CYS A 73 34.44 -46.29 -7.35
CA CYS A 73 33.39 -45.61 -8.09
C CYS A 73 32.02 -46.03 -7.56
N TYR A 74 31.09 -45.08 -7.57
CA TYR A 74 29.68 -45.36 -7.35
C TYR A 74 29.10 -46.06 -8.58
N VAL A 75 28.40 -47.16 -8.36
CA VAL A 75 27.74 -47.90 -9.42
C VAL A 75 26.25 -48.03 -9.15
N ILE A 76 25.48 -47.69 -10.17
CA ILE A 76 24.03 -47.78 -10.15
C ILE A 76 23.67 -49.21 -10.52
N PHE A 77 22.93 -49.86 -9.64
CA PHE A 77 22.59 -51.26 -9.78
C PHE A 77 21.12 -51.49 -9.40
N ASP A 78 20.31 -52.06 -10.31
CA ASP A 78 18.93 -52.42 -9.96
C ASP A 78 18.86 -53.80 -9.29
N LEU A 79 18.93 -53.84 -7.95
CA LEU A 79 18.81 -55.06 -7.15
C LEU A 79 17.37 -55.37 -6.69
N ARG A 80 16.36 -54.61 -7.15
CA ARG A 80 14.98 -54.69 -6.63
C ARG A 80 14.35 -56.07 -6.80
N ASP A 81 14.59 -56.68 -7.96
CA ASP A 81 14.00 -57.98 -8.32
C ASP A 81 14.83 -59.19 -7.81
N LEU A 82 15.98 -58.95 -7.16
CA LEU A 82 16.85 -59.99 -6.62
C LEU A 82 16.52 -60.30 -5.15
N PRO A 83 16.31 -61.59 -4.78
CA PRO A 83 16.21 -62.01 -3.38
C PRO A 83 17.44 -61.58 -2.57
N VAL A 84 17.23 -61.16 -1.32
CA VAL A 84 18.28 -60.57 -0.46
C VAL A 84 19.48 -61.50 -0.31
N GLU A 85 19.28 -62.81 -0.29
CA GLU A 85 20.33 -63.81 -0.10
C GLU A 85 21.28 -63.90 -1.30
N LYS A 86 20.79 -63.57 -2.49
CA LYS A 86 21.50 -63.59 -3.78
C LYS A 86 22.12 -62.25 -4.15
N ARG A 87 21.89 -61.19 -3.37
CA ARG A 87 22.48 -59.88 -3.62
C ARG A 87 23.98 -59.89 -3.32
N PRO A 88 24.79 -59.12 -4.07
CA PRO A 88 26.20 -58.93 -3.76
C PRO A 88 26.40 -58.41 -2.33
N ARG A 89 27.48 -58.86 -1.69
CA ARG A 89 27.88 -58.46 -0.34
C ARG A 89 29.24 -57.77 -0.40
N VAL A 90 29.53 -56.98 0.62
CA VAL A 90 30.86 -56.40 0.82
C VAL A 90 31.91 -57.52 0.81
N GLY A 91 32.96 -57.35 -0.01
CA GLY A 91 34.01 -58.33 -0.25
C GLY A 91 33.78 -59.28 -1.43
N ASP A 92 32.59 -59.29 -2.04
CA ASP A 92 32.36 -60.07 -3.26
C ASP A 92 33.10 -59.42 -4.46
N ARG A 93 33.75 -60.24 -5.28
CA ARG A 93 34.36 -59.86 -6.56
C ARG A 93 33.41 -60.20 -7.70
N LEU A 94 33.11 -59.20 -8.52
CA LEU A 94 32.14 -59.28 -9.60
C LEU A 94 32.80 -58.87 -10.92
N LEU A 95 32.50 -59.59 -11.99
CA LEU A 95 32.71 -59.10 -13.35
C LEU A 95 31.46 -58.32 -13.73
N ILE A 96 31.58 -57.00 -13.91
CA ILE A 96 30.45 -56.14 -14.28
C ILE A 96 30.56 -55.71 -15.74
N ALA A 97 29.42 -55.58 -16.41
CA ALA A 97 29.29 -54.99 -17.73
C ALA A 97 28.12 -54.00 -17.75
N GLY A 98 28.34 -52.83 -18.37
CA GLY A 98 27.38 -51.74 -18.30
C GLY A 98 27.76 -50.55 -19.18
N GLU A 99 27.30 -49.38 -18.78
CA GLU A 99 27.51 -48.11 -19.49
C GLU A 99 27.94 -47.00 -18.53
N THR A 100 28.70 -46.01 -19.03
CA THR A 100 29.03 -44.81 -18.26
C THR A 100 27.81 -43.92 -18.02
N ARG A 101 27.83 -43.16 -16.93
CA ARG A 101 26.78 -42.20 -16.55
C ARG A 101 27.39 -40.90 -16.05
N ALA A 102 26.73 -39.79 -16.37
CA ALA A 102 27.15 -38.45 -15.98
C ALA A 102 26.27 -37.86 -14.86
N ASP A 103 25.96 -38.63 -13.82
CA ASP A 103 25.07 -38.23 -12.71
C ASP A 103 25.80 -37.96 -11.38
N GLY A 104 27.08 -38.34 -11.26
CA GLY A 104 27.91 -38.13 -10.08
C GLY A 104 28.80 -36.88 -10.09
N PHE A 105 29.58 -36.71 -9.02
CA PHE A 105 30.70 -35.77 -8.95
C PHE A 105 31.75 -36.11 -10.01
N PHE A 106 32.19 -37.37 -10.03
CA PHE A 106 32.83 -38.01 -11.20
C PHE A 106 31.78 -38.79 -12.01
N PRO A 107 32.06 -39.12 -13.27
CA PRO A 107 31.27 -40.10 -14.00
C PRO A 107 31.17 -41.43 -13.24
N ASN A 108 29.99 -42.04 -13.30
CA ASN A 108 29.65 -43.30 -12.64
C ASN A 108 29.43 -44.41 -13.69
N VAL A 109 29.15 -45.62 -13.21
CA VAL A 109 28.76 -46.75 -14.04
C VAL A 109 27.34 -47.19 -13.71
N LYS A 110 26.51 -47.42 -14.73
CA LYS A 110 25.26 -48.17 -14.59
C LYS A 110 25.51 -49.61 -15.01
N VAL A 111 25.35 -50.53 -14.08
CA VAL A 111 25.56 -51.96 -14.33
C VAL A 111 24.33 -52.56 -14.97
N MET A 112 24.54 -53.31 -16.06
CA MET A 112 23.48 -53.97 -16.83
C MET A 112 23.56 -55.48 -16.73
N LYS A 113 24.77 -56.03 -16.61
CA LYS A 113 25.05 -57.45 -16.40
C LYS A 113 26.19 -57.61 -15.41
N TRP A 114 26.19 -58.71 -14.68
CA TRP A 114 27.24 -59.03 -13.73
C TRP A 114 27.32 -60.54 -13.51
N ASP A 115 28.51 -61.01 -13.17
CA ASP A 115 28.77 -62.39 -12.77
C ASP A 115 29.64 -62.42 -11.52
N PHE A 116 29.32 -63.31 -10.58
CA PHE A 116 30.13 -63.51 -9.38
C PHE A 116 31.42 -64.27 -9.73
N VAL A 117 32.57 -63.69 -9.38
CA VAL A 117 33.89 -64.26 -9.65
C VAL A 117 34.47 -64.94 -8.41
N GLY A 118 34.26 -64.36 -7.23
CA GLY A 118 34.80 -64.88 -5.97
C GLY A 118 34.68 -63.91 -4.81
N ARG A 119 35.48 -64.12 -3.76
CA ARG A 119 35.61 -63.18 -2.64
C ARG A 119 37.04 -62.71 -2.47
N SER A 120 37.18 -61.47 -2.04
CA SER A 120 38.45 -60.86 -1.64
C SER A 120 38.33 -60.22 -0.28
N GLU A 121 39.45 -60.12 0.42
CA GLU A 121 39.56 -59.18 1.53
C GLU A 121 39.45 -57.75 1.00
N LEU A 122 38.91 -56.86 1.83
CA LEU A 122 38.89 -55.43 1.54
C LEU A 122 40.33 -54.90 1.53
N PRO A 123 40.63 -53.90 0.68
CA PRO A 123 41.96 -53.29 0.68
C PRO A 123 42.24 -52.61 2.03
N GLU A 124 43.53 -52.41 2.32
CA GLU A 124 43.94 -51.53 3.40
C GLU A 124 43.38 -50.12 3.17
N PRO A 125 42.70 -49.53 4.17
CA PRO A 125 42.12 -48.19 4.03
C PRO A 125 43.20 -47.12 3.90
N TYR A 126 42.92 -46.10 3.08
CA TYR A 126 43.77 -44.92 3.02
C TYR A 126 43.65 -44.13 4.33
N ARG A 127 44.79 -43.91 4.99
CA ARG A 127 44.88 -42.98 6.11
C ARG A 127 45.08 -41.59 5.55
N ILE A 128 44.13 -40.70 5.84
CA ILE A 128 44.13 -39.33 5.33
C ILE A 128 44.32 -38.34 6.47
N SER A 129 44.91 -37.18 6.18
CA SER A 129 45.02 -36.06 7.12
C SER A 129 43.90 -35.02 6.95
N ALA A 130 43.89 -34.01 7.83
CA ALA A 130 42.89 -32.95 7.82
C ALA A 130 42.88 -32.10 6.54
N ASP A 131 44.05 -31.87 5.94
CA ASP A 131 44.24 -31.16 4.68
C ASP A 131 43.86 -32.01 3.45
N GLU A 132 43.86 -33.33 3.59
CA GLU A 132 43.58 -34.27 2.51
C GLU A 132 42.10 -34.61 2.34
N ILE A 133 41.29 -34.51 3.40
CA ILE A 133 39.88 -34.96 3.41
C ILE A 133 39.03 -34.29 2.32
N PHE A 134 39.37 -33.08 1.88
CA PHE A 134 38.66 -32.35 0.82
C PHE A 134 39.28 -32.48 -0.57
N LEU A 135 40.33 -33.29 -0.75
CA LEU A 135 40.91 -33.52 -2.07
C LEU A 135 39.97 -34.37 -2.95
N PRO A 136 39.65 -33.94 -4.19
CA PRO A 136 38.72 -34.66 -5.08
C PRO A 136 39.04 -36.13 -5.29
N ARG A 137 40.32 -36.51 -5.27
CA ARG A 137 40.78 -37.90 -5.44
C ARG A 137 40.17 -38.90 -4.46
N PHE A 138 39.74 -38.45 -3.27
CA PHE A 138 39.16 -39.32 -2.24
C PHE A 138 37.65 -39.52 -2.37
N ASP A 139 37.01 -38.99 -3.41
CA ASP A 139 35.63 -39.36 -3.69
C ASP A 139 35.50 -40.88 -3.87
N SER A 140 34.56 -41.48 -3.13
CA SER A 140 34.28 -42.92 -3.07
C SER A 140 35.41 -43.78 -2.49
N ALA A 141 36.48 -43.17 -1.95
CA ALA A 141 37.63 -43.90 -1.45
C ALA A 141 37.35 -44.58 -0.09
N TRP A 142 37.91 -45.78 0.10
CA TRP A 142 37.93 -46.47 1.38
C TRP A 142 39.01 -45.87 2.29
N VAL A 143 38.60 -45.20 3.37
CA VAL A 143 39.49 -44.42 4.24
C VAL A 143 39.40 -44.84 5.71
N GLU A 144 40.48 -44.60 6.46
CA GLU A 144 40.53 -44.71 7.92
C GLU A 144 40.87 -43.34 8.50
N VAL A 145 40.00 -42.84 9.38
CA VAL A 145 40.15 -41.53 10.02
C VAL A 145 39.94 -41.62 11.53
N PRO A 146 40.66 -40.81 12.33
CA PRO A 146 40.29 -40.61 13.73
C PRO A 146 38.96 -39.86 13.79
N ALA A 147 38.00 -40.38 14.56
CA ALA A 147 36.67 -39.84 14.69
C ALA A 147 36.19 -39.88 16.15
N VAL A 148 35.22 -39.04 16.48
CA VAL A 148 34.41 -39.14 17.70
C VAL A 148 32.95 -39.14 17.30
N VAL A 149 32.16 -40.11 17.75
CA VAL A 149 30.71 -40.11 17.51
C VAL A 149 30.06 -39.08 18.43
N VAL A 150 29.66 -37.93 17.90
CA VAL A 150 29.19 -36.78 18.70
C VAL A 150 27.67 -36.70 18.84
N GLY A 151 26.92 -37.45 18.04
CA GLY A 151 25.47 -37.46 18.10
C GLY A 151 24.85 -38.57 17.28
N LEU A 152 23.57 -38.85 17.56
CA LEU A 152 22.75 -39.81 16.83
C LEU A 152 21.65 -39.03 16.11
N GLU A 153 21.52 -39.23 14.79
CA GLU A 153 20.43 -38.66 14.01
C GLU A 153 19.37 -39.73 13.78
N LYS A 154 18.24 -39.62 14.48
CA LYS A 154 17.11 -40.54 14.32
C LYS A 154 16.25 -40.09 13.13
N GLY A 155 16.17 -40.92 12.10
CA GLY A 155 15.31 -40.71 10.93
C GLY A 155 16.07 -40.91 9.60
N GLY A 156 15.36 -41.31 8.54
CA GLY A 156 15.94 -41.57 7.21
C GLY A 156 15.95 -43.05 6.80
N LEU A 157 16.52 -43.34 5.64
CA LEU A 157 16.60 -44.70 5.07
C LEU A 157 17.71 -45.55 5.72
N ALA A 158 18.78 -44.93 6.24
CA ALA A 158 19.89 -45.54 6.97
C ALA A 158 19.86 -45.20 8.47
N TYR A 159 20.79 -45.77 9.24
CA TYR A 159 21.08 -45.36 10.62
C TYR A 159 22.21 -44.33 10.60
N THR A 160 21.92 -43.06 10.85
CA THR A 160 22.90 -41.97 10.70
C THR A 160 23.45 -41.53 12.04
N VAL A 161 24.77 -41.40 12.11
CA VAL A 161 25.48 -40.82 13.26
C VAL A 161 26.25 -39.57 12.84
N ALA A 162 26.31 -38.59 13.72
CA ALA A 162 27.18 -37.43 13.56
C ALA A 162 28.56 -37.77 14.12
N VAL A 163 29.60 -37.60 13.31
CA VAL A 163 30.98 -37.87 13.66
C VAL A 163 31.82 -36.61 13.54
N GLU A 164 32.67 -36.36 14.50
CA GLU A 164 33.67 -35.30 14.44
C GLU A 164 35.00 -35.90 13.97
N VAL A 165 35.51 -35.42 12.85
CA VAL A 165 36.77 -35.84 12.23
C VAL A 165 37.60 -34.58 12.01
N PHE A 166 38.83 -34.57 12.52
CA PHE A 166 39.73 -33.39 12.46
C PHE A 166 39.09 -32.07 12.94
N GLY A 167 38.19 -32.14 13.93
CA GLY A 167 37.49 -30.97 14.49
C GLY A 167 36.32 -30.45 13.65
N GLN A 168 35.94 -31.14 12.57
CA GLN A 168 34.75 -30.83 11.78
C GLN A 168 33.70 -31.94 11.92
N THR A 169 32.42 -31.57 11.94
CA THR A 169 31.32 -32.53 12.02
C THR A 169 30.90 -32.99 10.63
N PHE A 170 30.83 -34.31 10.45
CA PHE A 170 30.34 -34.99 9.26
C PHE A 170 29.23 -35.96 9.64
N LYS A 171 28.47 -36.40 8.63
CA LYS A 171 27.51 -37.51 8.78
C LYS A 171 28.15 -38.81 8.35
N ALA A 172 27.86 -39.87 9.10
CA ALA A 172 28.20 -41.23 8.76
C ALA A 172 26.93 -42.09 8.75
N ASP A 173 26.62 -42.69 7.62
CA ASP A 173 25.48 -43.59 7.46
C ASP A 173 25.92 -45.04 7.64
N LEU A 174 25.16 -45.76 8.47
CA LEU A 174 25.33 -47.17 8.76
C LEU A 174 24.07 -47.96 8.35
N PRO A 175 24.20 -49.27 8.10
CA PRO A 175 23.04 -50.14 7.96
C PRO A 175 22.20 -50.15 9.23
N LYS A 176 20.87 -50.21 9.07
CA LYS A 176 19.96 -50.45 10.19
C LYS A 176 20.11 -51.89 10.70
N SER A 177 20.24 -52.04 12.01
CA SER A 177 20.21 -53.32 12.73
C SER A 177 19.46 -53.15 14.06
N GLU A 178 18.93 -54.24 14.62
CA GLU A 178 18.18 -54.20 15.89
C GLU A 178 19.04 -53.70 17.07
N ASP A 179 20.35 -53.96 17.02
CA ASP A 179 21.32 -53.55 18.02
C ASP A 179 21.98 -52.19 17.73
N ALA A 180 21.60 -51.50 16.64
CA ALA A 180 22.24 -50.27 16.19
C ALA A 180 22.25 -49.18 17.26
N ASP A 181 21.12 -48.98 17.95
CA ASP A 181 21.02 -47.99 19.04
C ASP A 181 21.97 -48.30 20.20
N ALA A 182 22.05 -49.56 20.61
CA ALA A 182 22.94 -49.98 21.70
C ALA A 182 24.42 -49.81 21.31
N ARG A 183 24.78 -50.22 20.09
CA ARG A 183 26.15 -50.09 19.57
C ARG A 183 26.56 -48.63 19.36
N ALA A 184 25.69 -47.81 18.80
CA ALA A 184 25.95 -46.39 18.62
C ALA A 184 26.08 -45.67 19.96
N THR A 185 25.22 -45.99 20.93
CA THR A 185 25.31 -45.47 22.30
C THR A 185 26.63 -45.84 22.96
N ALA A 186 27.15 -47.05 22.71
CA ALA A 186 28.45 -47.49 23.24
C ALA A 186 29.65 -46.74 22.63
N LEU A 187 29.48 -46.11 21.46
CA LEU A 187 30.51 -45.33 20.76
C LEU A 187 30.40 -43.82 21.05
N LEU A 188 29.27 -43.35 21.61
CA LEU A 188 29.03 -41.93 21.85
C LEU A 188 30.14 -41.29 22.67
N GLN A 189 30.60 -40.14 22.18
CA GLN A 189 31.64 -39.30 22.74
C GLN A 189 32.99 -39.98 22.95
N ARG A 190 33.25 -41.14 22.32
CA ARG A 190 34.52 -41.86 22.45
C ARG A 190 35.42 -41.67 21.21
N PRO A 191 36.73 -41.51 21.40
CA PRO A 191 37.68 -41.49 20.29
C PRO A 191 37.85 -42.88 19.69
N VAL A 192 37.60 -42.96 18.39
CA VAL A 192 37.61 -44.19 17.59
C VAL A 192 38.38 -43.97 16.29
N LYS A 193 38.92 -45.03 15.71
CA LYS A 193 39.30 -45.08 14.31
C LYS A 193 38.08 -45.58 13.55
N MET A 194 37.58 -44.73 12.67
CA MET A 194 36.45 -45.03 11.80
C MET A 194 36.97 -45.39 10.42
N ARG A 195 36.55 -46.55 9.93
CA ARG A 195 36.74 -46.97 8.53
C ARG A 195 35.44 -46.79 7.78
N GLY A 196 35.51 -46.21 6.59
CA GLY A 196 34.32 -45.93 5.81
C GLY A 196 34.67 -45.41 4.43
N ILE A 197 33.66 -45.29 3.59
CA ILE A 197 33.79 -44.70 2.27
C ILE A 197 33.52 -43.20 2.36
N LEU A 198 34.45 -42.40 1.84
CA LEU A 198 34.32 -40.95 1.80
C LEU A 198 33.63 -40.50 0.51
N ALA A 199 32.37 -40.10 0.61
CA ALA A 199 31.60 -39.56 -0.51
C ALA A 199 31.66 -38.03 -0.59
N THR A 200 31.51 -37.50 -1.80
CA THR A 200 31.45 -36.06 -2.05
C THR A 200 30.00 -35.58 -2.07
N ILE A 201 29.69 -34.55 -1.27
CA ILE A 201 28.46 -33.77 -1.43
C ILE A 201 28.78 -32.62 -2.39
N TYR A 202 27.92 -32.42 -3.38
CA TYR A 202 28.10 -31.41 -4.42
C TYR A 202 26.79 -30.69 -4.75
N ASN A 203 26.90 -29.48 -5.31
CA ASN A 203 25.75 -28.71 -5.79
C ASN A 203 25.40 -29.05 -7.25
N GLU A 204 24.39 -28.41 -7.83
CA GLU A 204 23.98 -28.62 -9.24
C GLU A 204 25.09 -28.35 -10.26
N ASN A 205 26.05 -27.48 -9.90
CA ASN A 205 27.24 -27.19 -10.70
C ASN A 205 28.39 -28.19 -10.45
N ARG A 206 28.13 -29.26 -9.68
CA ARG A 206 29.12 -30.30 -9.28
C ARG A 206 30.33 -29.76 -8.54
N GLN A 207 30.16 -28.65 -7.83
CA GLN A 207 31.19 -28.12 -6.96
C GLN A 207 31.11 -28.85 -5.62
N LEU A 208 32.26 -29.27 -5.09
CA LEU A 208 32.35 -29.88 -3.77
C LEU A 208 31.83 -28.89 -2.71
N THR A 209 30.78 -29.28 -2.00
CA THR A 209 30.19 -28.49 -0.89
C THR A 209 30.34 -29.18 0.46
N GLY A 210 30.72 -30.47 0.48
CA GLY A 210 30.95 -31.19 1.72
C GLY A 210 31.38 -32.64 1.51
N ARG A 211 31.44 -33.36 2.63
CA ARG A 211 31.77 -34.78 2.68
C ARG A 211 30.73 -35.55 3.48
N HIS A 212 30.61 -36.83 3.16
CA HIS A 212 29.74 -37.77 3.83
C HIS A 212 30.44 -39.13 3.93
N PHE A 213 30.21 -39.86 5.02
CA PHE A 213 30.78 -41.19 5.22
C PHE A 213 29.71 -42.27 5.05
N PHE A 214 29.98 -43.26 4.21
CA PHE A 214 29.23 -44.51 4.20
C PHE A 214 30.01 -45.58 4.94
N VAL A 215 29.50 -46.04 6.07
CA VAL A 215 30.20 -46.97 6.95
C VAL A 215 29.51 -48.34 6.87
N PRO A 216 30.18 -49.39 6.35
CA PRO A 216 29.53 -50.68 6.07
C PRO A 216 28.96 -51.39 7.30
N SER A 217 29.52 -51.16 8.49
CA SER A 217 29.03 -51.75 9.74
C SER A 217 29.60 -51.02 10.95
N PHE A 218 28.99 -51.24 12.12
CA PHE A 218 29.55 -50.75 13.38
C PHE A 218 30.91 -51.36 13.74
N ASP A 219 31.32 -52.48 13.14
CA ASP A 219 32.65 -53.09 13.35
C ASP A 219 33.78 -52.26 12.74
N CYS A 220 33.43 -51.33 11.84
CA CYS A 220 34.35 -50.36 11.26
C CYS A 220 34.73 -49.23 12.23
N PHE A 221 34.13 -49.19 13.43
CA PHE A 221 34.55 -48.32 14.52
C PHE A 221 35.40 -49.12 15.50
N THR A 222 36.71 -48.82 15.53
CA THR A 222 37.63 -49.45 16.47
C THR A 222 38.10 -48.44 17.50
N PRO A 223 38.19 -48.76 18.81
CA PRO A 223 38.70 -47.82 19.80
C PRO A 223 40.11 -47.32 19.45
N SER A 224 40.34 -46.01 19.51
CA SER A 224 41.66 -45.43 19.21
C SER A 224 42.72 -45.72 20.28
N ALA A 225 42.27 -46.05 21.50
CA ALA A 225 43.09 -46.43 22.65
C ALA A 225 42.30 -47.44 23.52
N PRO A 226 42.96 -48.25 24.37
CA PRO A 226 42.25 -49.08 25.35
C PRO A 226 41.35 -48.19 26.22
N ALA A 227 40.15 -48.67 26.54
CA ALA A 227 39.22 -47.95 27.40
C ALA A 227 39.95 -47.59 28.70
N VAL A 228 40.18 -46.30 28.93
CA VAL A 228 40.70 -45.84 30.21
C VAL A 228 39.69 -46.29 31.26
N ASP A 229 40.16 -47.05 32.25
CA ASP A 229 39.32 -47.50 33.36
C ASP A 229 38.55 -46.30 33.91
N ALA A 230 37.22 -46.40 33.99
CA ALA A 230 36.38 -45.30 34.46
C ALA A 230 36.78 -44.85 35.88
N ASN A 231 37.35 -45.75 36.68
CA ASN A 231 37.90 -45.43 37.99
C ASN A 231 39.20 -44.60 37.97
N LYS A 232 39.80 -44.36 36.80
CA LYS A 232 40.99 -43.52 36.60
C LYS A 232 40.69 -42.14 36.01
N ALA A 233 39.42 -41.80 35.76
CA ALA A 233 39.06 -40.47 35.29
C ALA A 233 39.53 -39.39 36.27
N ARG A 234 40.33 -38.43 35.80
CA ARG A 234 40.88 -37.37 36.64
C ARG A 234 39.75 -36.44 37.07
N ALA A 235 39.56 -36.26 38.37
CA ALA A 235 38.63 -35.26 38.90
C ALA A 235 39.19 -33.86 38.64
N LEU A 236 38.40 -33.02 38.00
CA LEU A 236 38.73 -31.62 37.71
C LEU A 236 37.58 -30.71 38.17
N ARG A 237 37.92 -29.47 38.49
CA ARG A 237 36.96 -28.37 38.50
C ARG A 237 36.67 -27.92 37.08
N ILE A 238 35.50 -27.30 36.86
CA ILE A 238 35.09 -26.86 35.53
C ILE A 238 36.09 -25.86 34.94
N ASN A 239 36.67 -24.96 35.75
CA ASN A 239 37.69 -24.01 35.30
C ASN A 239 39.07 -24.64 34.98
N GLU A 240 39.28 -25.91 35.36
CA GLU A 240 40.50 -26.68 35.06
C GLU A 240 40.41 -27.44 33.73
N LEU A 241 39.23 -27.48 33.12
CA LEU A 241 38.99 -28.19 31.87
C LEU A 241 39.82 -27.58 30.73
N LEU A 242 40.60 -28.41 30.03
CA LEU A 242 41.51 -28.01 28.95
C LEU A 242 42.54 -26.94 29.34
N GLN A 243 42.94 -26.89 30.61
CA GLN A 243 44.17 -26.20 31.00
C GLN A 243 45.41 -26.94 30.47
N SER A 244 46.59 -26.31 30.58
CA SER A 244 47.87 -26.81 30.07
C SER A 244 48.23 -28.25 30.48
N SER A 245 47.65 -28.76 31.56
CA SER A 245 47.85 -30.14 32.06
C SER A 245 46.83 -31.16 31.54
N SER A 246 45.99 -30.80 30.57
CA SER A 246 44.91 -31.64 30.05
C SER A 246 44.71 -31.49 28.54
N SER A 247 44.29 -32.56 27.90
CA SER A 247 44.00 -32.67 26.48
C SER A 247 42.53 -32.99 26.23
N VAL A 248 42.06 -32.72 25.01
CA VAL A 248 40.72 -33.12 24.53
C VAL A 248 40.51 -34.63 24.53
N ASN A 249 41.60 -35.41 24.61
CA ASN A 249 41.56 -36.88 24.65
C ASN A 249 41.59 -37.45 26.08
N ASP A 250 41.79 -36.61 27.10
CA ASP A 250 41.85 -37.07 28.48
C ASP A 250 40.45 -37.34 29.01
N LEU A 251 40.24 -38.53 29.56
CA LEU A 251 39.01 -38.85 30.27
C LEU A 251 39.00 -38.14 31.62
N VAL A 252 38.05 -37.24 31.80
CA VAL A 252 37.92 -36.40 32.99
C VAL A 252 36.57 -36.61 33.67
N ARG A 253 36.52 -36.26 34.94
CA ARG A 253 35.32 -36.30 35.78
C ARG A 253 35.07 -34.93 36.37
N LEU A 254 33.87 -34.41 36.16
CA LEU A 254 33.37 -33.17 36.75
C LEU A 254 32.25 -33.47 37.74
N GLU A 255 32.14 -32.68 38.79
CA GLU A 255 30.99 -32.69 39.69
C GLU A 255 30.39 -31.29 39.76
N GLY A 256 29.08 -31.19 39.65
CA GLY A 256 28.41 -29.89 39.65
C GLY A 256 26.90 -30.03 39.74
N VAL A 257 26.21 -28.90 39.68
CA VAL A 257 24.76 -28.80 39.79
C VAL A 257 24.16 -28.46 38.42
N ILE A 258 23.09 -29.18 38.03
CA ILE A 258 22.37 -28.92 36.79
C ILE A 258 21.66 -27.57 36.90
N MET A 259 22.00 -26.65 36.01
CA MET A 259 21.46 -25.31 35.96
C MET A 259 20.27 -25.21 35.04
N GLN A 260 20.32 -25.78 33.83
CA GLN A 260 19.25 -25.69 32.84
C GLN A 260 19.44 -26.81 31.82
N HIS A 261 18.34 -27.37 31.31
CA HIS A 261 18.36 -28.34 30.22
C HIS A 261 18.34 -27.65 28.85
N ASP A 262 18.91 -28.32 27.85
CA ASP A 262 18.91 -27.88 26.45
C ASP A 262 18.65 -29.08 25.53
N ALA A 263 18.23 -28.84 24.28
CA ALA A 263 17.98 -29.90 23.31
C ALA A 263 19.19 -30.83 23.09
N LYS A 264 20.42 -30.32 23.23
CA LYS A 264 21.68 -31.05 23.00
C LYS A 264 22.36 -31.56 24.27
N GLY A 265 21.82 -31.28 25.46
CA GLY A 265 22.47 -31.58 26.72
C GLY A 265 21.97 -30.72 27.88
N PHE A 266 22.87 -30.27 28.76
CA PHE A 266 22.49 -29.44 29.91
C PHE A 266 23.67 -28.57 30.39
N TYR A 267 23.36 -27.46 31.06
CA TYR A 267 24.36 -26.60 31.67
C TYR A 267 24.65 -27.04 33.11
N LEU A 268 25.93 -27.16 33.45
CA LEU A 268 26.43 -27.59 34.74
C LEU A 268 27.22 -26.46 35.40
N LYS A 269 27.02 -26.23 36.70
CA LYS A 269 27.81 -25.25 37.48
C LYS A 269 28.43 -25.91 38.70
N ASP A 270 29.70 -25.66 38.92
CA ASP A 270 30.40 -25.97 40.18
C ASP A 270 30.75 -24.67 40.93
N GLU A 271 31.57 -24.77 41.97
CA GLU A 271 32.04 -23.62 42.74
C GLU A 271 32.97 -22.68 41.98
N SER A 272 33.54 -23.14 40.86
CA SER A 272 34.52 -22.42 40.06
C SER A 272 33.91 -21.74 38.83
N ALA A 273 32.92 -22.37 38.18
CA ALA A 273 32.54 -22.07 36.82
C ALA A 273 31.23 -22.77 36.38
N GLY A 274 30.57 -22.22 35.35
CA GLY A 274 29.60 -22.94 34.53
C GLY A 274 30.28 -23.61 33.32
N THR A 275 29.68 -24.65 32.75
CA THR A 275 30.01 -25.22 31.42
C THR A 275 28.78 -25.91 30.82
N PHE A 276 28.85 -26.23 29.53
CA PHE A 276 27.84 -27.04 28.85
C PHE A 276 28.27 -28.50 28.78
N ILE A 277 27.34 -29.40 29.09
CA ILE A 277 27.51 -30.84 28.99
C ILE A 277 26.74 -31.32 27.75
N GLN A 278 27.46 -31.83 26.77
CA GLN A 278 26.90 -32.25 25.48
C GLN A 278 26.75 -33.77 25.40
N GLY A 279 25.73 -34.22 24.67
CA GLY A 279 25.63 -35.60 24.16
C GLY A 279 24.82 -36.57 25.02
N VAL A 280 24.69 -36.32 26.32
CA VAL A 280 23.80 -37.08 27.21
C VAL A 280 22.67 -36.18 27.68
N LYS A 281 21.43 -36.56 27.33
CA LYS A 281 20.24 -35.89 27.87
C LYS A 281 20.04 -36.31 29.32
N ALA A 282 19.92 -35.31 30.19
CA ALA A 282 19.66 -35.49 31.61
C ALA A 282 18.26 -34.98 31.98
N ASP A 283 17.34 -34.90 31.02
CA ASP A 283 16.01 -34.30 31.17
C ASP A 283 15.17 -34.96 32.29
N HIS A 284 15.46 -36.22 32.61
CA HIS A 284 14.84 -36.95 33.72
C HIS A 284 15.35 -36.52 35.11
N LEU A 285 16.48 -35.82 35.18
CA LEU A 285 17.05 -35.28 36.41
C LEU A 285 16.52 -33.86 36.64
N PRO A 286 15.94 -33.55 37.81
CA PRO A 286 15.48 -32.21 38.13
C PRO A 286 16.61 -31.18 38.11
N LEU A 287 16.29 -29.92 37.82
CA LEU A 287 17.23 -28.80 38.00
C LEU A 287 17.63 -28.67 39.48
N GLY A 288 18.86 -28.25 39.75
CA GLY A 288 19.43 -28.24 41.10
C GLY A 288 20.00 -29.59 41.56
N THR A 289 19.81 -30.66 40.78
CA THR A 289 20.45 -31.95 41.05
C THR A 289 21.96 -31.84 40.88
N ARG A 290 22.70 -32.33 41.88
CA ARG A 290 24.15 -32.49 41.80
C ARG A 290 24.48 -33.81 41.13
N VAL A 291 25.29 -33.75 40.09
CA VAL A 291 25.67 -34.88 39.26
C VAL A 291 27.18 -35.02 39.15
N ARG A 292 27.62 -36.25 38.94
CA ARG A 292 28.96 -36.60 38.49
C ARG A 292 28.90 -36.88 37.00
N VAL A 293 29.70 -36.17 36.22
CA VAL A 293 29.77 -36.32 34.77
C VAL A 293 31.15 -36.82 34.38
N GLU A 294 31.21 -37.91 33.63
CA GLU A 294 32.42 -38.48 33.05
C GLU A 294 32.41 -38.24 31.55
N GLY A 295 33.50 -37.72 31.00
CA GLY A 295 33.56 -37.35 29.59
C GLY A 295 34.89 -36.82 29.13
N TYR A 296 34.91 -36.28 27.92
CA TYR A 296 36.09 -35.70 27.29
C TYR A 296 35.89 -34.21 27.05
N GLY A 297 36.93 -33.41 27.29
CA GLY A 297 36.91 -31.98 27.02
C GLY A 297 36.76 -31.70 25.52
N SER A 298 36.02 -30.65 25.17
CA SER A 298 35.88 -30.17 23.80
C SER A 298 35.98 -28.66 23.74
N LEU A 299 36.51 -28.18 22.62
CA LEU A 299 36.68 -26.75 22.36
C LEU A 299 35.31 -26.10 22.09
N ALA A 300 35.11 -24.91 22.64
CA ALA A 300 33.98 -24.05 22.33
C ALA A 300 34.37 -22.58 22.57
N PRO A 301 33.68 -21.61 21.94
CA PRO A 301 33.97 -20.19 22.13
C PRO A 301 33.91 -19.78 23.60
N PHE A 302 34.92 -19.01 24.04
CA PHE A 302 35.08 -18.42 25.38
C PHE A 302 35.24 -19.42 26.55
N ARG A 303 34.64 -20.61 26.48
CA ARG A 303 34.73 -21.62 27.52
C ARG A 303 34.61 -23.05 26.98
N PRO A 304 35.52 -23.97 27.35
CA PRO A 304 35.40 -25.39 27.00
C PRO A 304 34.09 -26.02 27.46
N ILE A 305 33.64 -27.03 26.72
CA ILE A 305 32.48 -27.87 27.05
C ILE A 305 32.95 -29.29 27.36
N LEU A 306 32.08 -30.10 27.97
CA LEU A 306 32.35 -31.51 28.22
C LEU A 306 31.40 -32.38 27.40
N ARG A 307 31.96 -33.29 26.60
CA ARG A 307 31.22 -34.33 25.90
C ARG A 307 31.04 -35.52 26.84
N ALA A 308 29.85 -35.66 27.40
CA ALA A 308 29.57 -36.66 28.42
C ALA A 308 29.40 -38.06 27.83
N ILE A 309 29.99 -39.05 28.49
CA ILE A 309 29.75 -40.48 28.24
C ILE A 309 28.75 -41.02 29.26
N ARG A 310 28.82 -40.50 30.48
CA ARG A 310 28.01 -40.95 31.61
C ARG A 310 27.70 -39.80 32.55
N VAL A 311 26.49 -39.81 33.08
CA VAL A 311 26.02 -38.90 34.11
C VAL A 311 25.43 -39.75 35.24
N ASN A 312 25.90 -39.54 36.46
CA ASN A 312 25.38 -40.20 37.66
C ASN A 312 24.85 -39.15 38.65
N GLU A 313 23.66 -39.37 39.18
CA GLU A 313 23.10 -38.53 40.25
C GLU A 313 23.90 -38.75 41.55
N ILE A 314 24.33 -37.65 42.20
CA ILE A 314 24.98 -37.68 43.52
C ILE A 314 23.96 -37.35 44.61
N SER A 315 23.26 -36.22 44.45
CA SER A 315 22.32 -35.72 45.44
C SER A 315 21.39 -34.68 44.83
N ARG A 316 20.18 -34.52 45.36
CA ARG A 316 19.28 -33.42 45.00
C ARG A 316 19.50 -32.22 45.92
N GLY A 317 19.44 -31.02 45.36
CA GLY A 317 19.65 -29.79 46.11
C GLY A 317 18.97 -28.59 45.44
N PRO A 318 19.02 -27.41 46.08
CA PRO A 318 18.49 -26.19 45.48
C PRO A 318 19.33 -25.79 44.26
N ARG A 319 18.65 -25.30 43.22
CA ARG A 319 19.30 -24.65 42.08
C ARG A 319 20.06 -23.40 42.58
N PRO A 320 21.34 -23.22 42.19
CA PRO A 320 22.09 -22.00 42.50
C PRO A 320 21.32 -20.75 42.07
N GLN A 321 21.35 -19.71 42.89
CA GLN A 321 20.66 -18.45 42.58
C GLN A 321 21.26 -17.79 41.33
N PRO A 322 20.42 -17.19 40.48
CA PRO A 322 20.89 -16.47 39.30
C PRO A 322 21.71 -15.24 39.71
N GLU A 323 22.83 -15.02 39.03
CA GLU A 323 23.69 -13.86 39.27
C GLU A 323 23.17 -12.61 38.53
N GLN A 324 23.27 -11.42 39.14
CA GLN A 324 22.95 -10.19 38.41
C GLN A 324 24.01 -9.92 37.33
N MET A 325 23.57 -9.91 36.07
CA MET A 325 24.46 -9.67 34.94
C MET A 325 24.59 -8.19 34.65
N ASN A 326 25.84 -7.76 34.46
CA ASN A 326 26.19 -6.46 33.91
C ASN A 326 27.18 -6.67 32.77
N PHE A 327 26.77 -6.39 31.54
CA PHE A 327 27.61 -6.57 30.35
C PHE A 327 28.82 -5.62 30.34
N HIS A 328 28.73 -4.45 30.98
CA HIS A 328 29.84 -3.50 31.10
C HIS A 328 30.80 -3.83 32.27
N ALA A 329 30.65 -4.99 32.92
CA ALA A 329 31.58 -5.42 33.95
C ALA A 329 32.98 -5.67 33.36
N LYS A 330 34.03 -5.38 34.15
CA LYS A 330 35.44 -5.62 33.75
C LYS A 330 35.71 -7.07 33.34
N ASP A 331 35.00 -8.01 33.96
CA ASP A 331 35.05 -9.43 33.62
C ASP A 331 33.65 -9.91 33.24
N VAL A 332 33.28 -9.68 31.98
CA VAL A 332 32.02 -10.19 31.41
C VAL A 332 32.09 -11.71 31.16
N THR A 333 33.29 -12.26 31.01
CA THR A 333 33.53 -13.67 30.66
C THR A 333 33.12 -14.65 31.75
N ARG A 334 33.09 -14.20 33.01
CA ARG A 334 32.55 -14.99 34.14
C ARG A 334 31.08 -15.41 33.96
N PHE A 335 30.31 -14.64 33.19
CA PHE A 335 28.90 -14.93 32.96
C PHE A 335 28.68 -15.99 31.87
N GLN A 336 29.70 -16.33 31.07
CA GLN A 336 29.60 -17.37 30.05
C GLN A 336 29.15 -18.69 30.68
N THR A 337 28.06 -19.27 30.16
CA THR A 337 27.41 -20.51 30.63
C THR A 337 26.94 -20.48 32.09
N THR A 338 26.72 -19.28 32.63
CA THR A 338 26.23 -19.08 34.00
C THR A 338 24.76 -18.68 33.98
N LEU A 339 24.00 -19.12 34.98
CA LEU A 339 22.62 -18.67 35.20
C LEU A 339 22.63 -17.23 35.70
N VAL A 340 22.02 -16.34 34.92
CA VAL A 340 21.98 -14.91 35.20
C VAL A 340 20.56 -14.38 35.24
N THR A 341 20.40 -13.22 35.87
CA THR A 341 19.19 -12.40 35.80
C THR A 341 19.54 -10.96 35.47
N LEU A 342 18.70 -10.32 34.65
CA LEU A 342 18.82 -8.91 34.31
C LEU A 342 17.47 -8.29 33.97
N GLN A 343 17.36 -6.97 34.11
CA GLN A 343 16.22 -6.20 33.64
C GLN A 343 16.47 -5.71 32.24
N ALA A 344 15.47 -5.80 31.37
CA ALA A 344 15.54 -5.32 29.99
C ALA A 344 14.19 -4.77 29.54
N VAL A 345 14.23 -3.93 28.51
CA VAL A 345 13.03 -3.49 27.79
C VAL A 345 12.86 -4.39 26.58
N LEU A 346 11.67 -4.97 26.44
CA LEU A 346 11.31 -5.82 25.32
C LEU A 346 11.09 -4.97 24.07
N GLY A 347 11.95 -5.09 23.06
CA GLY A 347 11.87 -4.31 21.82
C GLY A 347 11.08 -5.01 20.72
N ASN A 348 11.20 -6.34 20.61
CA ASN A 348 10.54 -7.11 19.55
C ASN A 348 10.40 -8.59 19.94
N ILE A 349 9.43 -9.27 19.34
CA ILE A 349 9.20 -10.71 19.49
C ILE A 349 9.13 -11.30 18.08
N ARG A 350 10.04 -12.22 17.76
CA ARG A 350 10.08 -12.93 16.48
C ARG A 350 9.97 -14.43 16.67
N LYS A 351 8.97 -15.05 16.07
CA LYS A 351 8.85 -16.52 16.02
C LYS A 351 9.62 -17.06 14.81
N VAL A 352 10.51 -18.01 15.03
CA VAL A 352 11.29 -18.71 14.00
C VAL A 352 10.93 -20.20 14.03
N ARG A 353 11.27 -20.98 12.99
CA ARG A 353 10.93 -22.41 12.87
C ARG A 353 11.34 -23.27 14.08
N GLN A 354 12.31 -22.84 14.90
CA GLN A 354 12.85 -23.65 16.00
C GLN A 354 12.92 -22.96 17.37
N GLU A 355 12.69 -21.64 17.48
CA GLU A 355 12.77 -20.87 18.73
C GLU A 355 11.92 -19.57 18.60
N THR A 356 11.46 -19.01 19.72
CA THR A 356 10.99 -17.62 19.83
C THR A 356 12.15 -16.73 20.27
N ILE A 357 12.42 -15.67 19.53
CA ILE A 357 13.49 -14.71 19.78
C ILE A 357 12.88 -13.42 20.34
N LEU A 358 13.27 -13.05 21.55
CA LEU A 358 12.95 -11.78 22.19
C LEU A 358 14.13 -10.82 21.99
N GLN A 359 13.94 -9.74 21.24
CA GLN A 359 14.95 -8.70 21.13
C GLN A 359 14.79 -7.75 22.31
N CYS A 360 15.83 -7.64 23.12
CA CYS A 360 15.79 -6.94 24.39
C CYS A 360 16.90 -5.89 24.46
N THR A 361 16.65 -4.81 25.20
CA THR A 361 17.67 -3.79 25.49
C THR A 361 17.85 -3.66 27.00
N SER A 362 19.08 -3.79 27.48
CA SER A 362 19.43 -3.59 28.90
C SER A 362 20.63 -2.66 29.01
N ASN A 363 20.50 -1.57 29.78
CA ASN A 363 21.56 -0.57 29.98
C ASN A 363 22.24 -0.08 28.68
N GLY A 364 21.47 0.05 27.59
CA GLY A 364 21.98 0.48 26.28
C GLY A 364 22.55 -0.64 25.39
N VAL A 365 22.64 -1.87 25.90
CA VAL A 365 23.11 -3.04 25.14
C VAL A 365 21.91 -3.81 24.59
N GLN A 366 21.91 -4.05 23.28
CA GLN A 366 20.93 -4.90 22.62
C GLN A 366 21.39 -6.35 22.63
N PHE A 367 20.47 -7.27 22.90
CA PHE A 367 20.75 -8.70 22.93
C PHE A 367 19.49 -9.50 22.57
N GLU A 368 19.70 -10.77 22.25
CA GLU A 368 18.63 -11.72 21.95
C GLU A 368 18.43 -12.65 23.15
N ALA A 369 17.18 -12.82 23.58
CA ALA A 369 16.79 -13.89 24.49
C ALA A 369 16.03 -14.96 23.71
N LEU A 370 16.49 -16.20 23.81
CA LEU A 370 16.03 -17.35 23.02
C LEU A 370 15.14 -18.25 23.88
N LEU A 371 13.98 -18.61 23.37
CA LEU A 371 12.98 -19.39 24.10
C LEU A 371 12.47 -20.57 23.25
N PRO A 372 12.34 -21.80 23.79
CA PRO A 372 11.88 -22.96 23.01
C PRO A 372 10.42 -22.83 22.53
N ILE A 373 10.12 -23.36 21.34
CA ILE A 373 8.86 -23.17 20.55
C ILE A 373 7.58 -23.48 21.32
N GLU A 374 7.59 -24.51 22.17
CA GLU A 374 6.37 -25.12 22.73
C GLU A 374 5.68 -24.29 23.81
N SER A 375 6.14 -23.07 24.03
CA SER A 375 5.64 -22.30 25.14
C SER A 375 4.74 -21.19 24.63
N ASP A 376 3.44 -21.30 24.88
CA ASP A 376 2.57 -20.12 24.84
C ASP A 376 3.15 -19.11 25.83
N HIS A 377 3.35 -17.88 25.35
CA HIS A 377 3.85 -16.81 26.20
C HIS A 377 2.66 -15.99 26.69
N PRO A 378 2.63 -15.62 27.98
CA PRO A 378 1.66 -14.64 28.47
C PRO A 378 1.78 -13.33 27.67
N ASP A 379 0.75 -12.48 27.70
CA ASP A 379 0.54 -11.23 26.93
C ASP A 379 1.71 -10.22 26.96
N TRP A 380 2.95 -10.56 26.62
CA TRP A 380 4.09 -9.64 26.62
C TRP A 380 3.91 -8.64 25.49
N GLN A 381 4.10 -7.36 25.80
CA GLN A 381 3.99 -6.28 24.82
C GLN A 381 5.35 -5.65 24.58
N VAL A 382 5.57 -5.24 23.33
CA VAL A 382 6.72 -4.40 22.98
C VAL A 382 6.69 -3.13 23.84
N GLY A 383 7.81 -2.83 24.47
CA GLY A 383 8.00 -1.75 25.44
C GLY A 383 7.87 -2.18 26.90
N ASP A 384 7.44 -3.41 27.19
CA ASP A 384 7.39 -3.92 28.57
C ASP A 384 8.80 -3.96 29.17
N THR A 385 8.92 -3.50 30.42
CA THR A 385 10.13 -3.73 31.22
C THR A 385 10.01 -5.10 31.88
N ILE A 386 10.89 -6.01 31.48
CA ILE A 386 10.89 -7.41 31.88
C ILE A 386 12.17 -7.74 32.67
N ARG A 387 12.06 -8.69 33.59
CA ARG A 387 13.19 -9.38 34.21
C ARG A 387 13.33 -10.73 33.52
N LEU A 388 14.51 -10.98 32.97
CA LEU A 388 14.85 -12.25 32.34
C LEU A 388 15.72 -13.06 33.30
N THR A 389 15.54 -14.38 33.31
CA THR A 389 16.42 -15.32 34.00
C THR A 389 16.80 -16.44 33.05
N GLY A 390 18.08 -16.69 32.82
CA GLY A 390 18.49 -17.71 31.86
C GLY A 390 20.00 -17.88 31.81
N ILE A 391 20.47 -18.79 30.96
CA ILE A 391 21.90 -19.00 30.75
C ILE A 391 22.45 -17.94 29.81
N CYS A 392 23.53 -17.27 30.21
CA CYS A 392 24.23 -16.31 29.36
C CYS A 392 25.20 -17.01 28.41
N GLU A 393 25.11 -16.69 27.12
CA GLU A 393 26.04 -17.08 26.07
C GLU A 393 26.62 -15.82 25.42
N LEU A 394 27.92 -15.61 25.56
CA LEU A 394 28.63 -14.51 24.93
C LEU A 394 28.75 -14.73 23.43
N THR A 395 28.72 -13.64 22.69
CA THR A 395 28.83 -13.65 21.23
C THR A 395 29.99 -12.77 20.78
N THR A 396 30.50 -13.07 19.60
CA THR A 396 31.46 -12.24 18.88
C THR A 396 31.21 -12.34 17.39
N THR A 397 31.41 -11.23 16.70
CA THR A 397 31.44 -11.13 15.24
C THR A 397 32.82 -11.48 14.66
N HIS A 398 33.83 -11.63 15.53
CA HIS A 398 35.18 -11.98 15.10
C HIS A 398 35.31 -13.47 14.79
N PRO A 399 36.02 -13.86 13.72
CA PRO A 399 36.13 -15.25 13.30
C PRO A 399 36.89 -16.14 14.29
N MET A 400 37.75 -15.55 15.12
CA MET A 400 38.44 -16.24 16.22
C MET A 400 37.97 -15.69 17.55
N PRO A 401 37.19 -16.44 18.35
CA PRO A 401 36.66 -15.94 19.61
C PRO A 401 37.77 -15.75 20.64
N ARG A 402 38.02 -14.50 21.02
CA ARG A 402 38.91 -14.11 22.12
C ARG A 402 38.14 -13.38 23.19
N THR A 403 38.56 -13.51 24.43
CA THR A 403 37.92 -12.86 25.58
C THR A 403 37.87 -11.34 25.46
N GLU A 404 38.88 -10.71 24.83
CA GLU A 404 38.88 -9.26 24.58
C GLU A 404 37.91 -8.79 23.46
N TRP A 405 37.35 -9.71 22.68
CA TRP A 405 36.50 -9.42 21.51
C TRP A 405 35.04 -9.83 21.71
N VAL A 406 34.61 -9.99 22.96
CA VAL A 406 33.20 -10.13 23.30
C VAL A 406 32.51 -8.81 22.95
N ASP A 407 31.63 -8.84 21.95
CA ASP A 407 30.88 -7.67 21.47
C ASP A 407 29.38 -7.74 21.80
N GLY A 408 28.91 -8.90 22.26
CA GLY A 408 27.52 -9.09 22.66
C GLY A 408 27.31 -10.34 23.50
N PHE A 409 26.04 -10.62 23.74
CA PHE A 409 25.60 -11.82 24.44
C PHE A 409 24.17 -12.19 24.01
N ARG A 410 23.77 -13.39 24.39
CA ARG A 410 22.41 -13.91 24.29
C ARG A 410 22.04 -14.58 25.59
N ILE A 411 20.74 -14.64 25.87
CA ILE A 411 20.20 -15.34 27.05
C ILE A 411 19.35 -16.50 26.59
N ARG A 412 19.73 -17.73 26.93
CA ARG A 412 18.88 -18.91 26.71
C ARG A 412 17.91 -19.07 27.87
N LEU A 413 16.63 -18.89 27.58
CA LEU A 413 15.54 -19.06 28.52
C LEU A 413 15.09 -20.52 28.57
N GLU A 414 14.72 -20.98 29.75
CA GLU A 414 14.23 -22.33 29.97
C GLU A 414 12.79 -22.50 29.48
N ASN A 415 11.93 -21.56 29.86
CA ASN A 415 10.49 -21.55 29.62
C ASN A 415 9.97 -20.09 29.77
N PRO A 416 8.66 -19.82 29.54
CA PRO A 416 8.12 -18.46 29.63
C PRO A 416 8.16 -17.86 31.03
N ASP A 417 8.11 -18.68 32.07
CA ASP A 417 8.14 -18.22 33.48
C ASP A 417 9.48 -17.58 33.85
N ALA A 418 10.52 -17.85 33.06
CA ALA A 418 11.80 -17.18 33.11
C ALA A 418 11.72 -15.67 32.79
N VAL A 419 10.59 -15.21 32.24
CA VAL A 419 10.32 -13.82 31.87
C VAL A 419 9.24 -13.24 32.79
N VAL A 420 9.64 -12.33 33.68
CA VAL A 420 8.73 -11.66 34.61
C VAL A 420 8.53 -10.21 34.19
N VAL A 421 7.29 -9.82 33.88
CA VAL A 421 6.96 -8.41 33.57
C VAL A 421 7.02 -7.58 34.85
N LEU A 422 7.97 -6.64 34.92
CA LEU A 422 8.11 -5.72 36.06
C LEU A 422 7.23 -4.49 35.91
N ARG A 423 7.13 -3.98 34.68
CA ARG A 423 6.31 -2.81 34.35
C ARG A 423 5.77 -2.96 32.94
N ARG A 424 4.45 -2.86 32.82
CA ARG A 424 3.76 -2.80 31.53
C ARG A 424 4.05 -1.48 30.83
N SER A 425 4.20 -1.53 29.51
CA SER A 425 4.26 -0.34 28.68
C SER A 425 2.98 0.49 28.87
N PRO A 426 3.07 1.82 29.05
CA PRO A 426 1.89 2.67 29.07
C PRO A 426 1.04 2.49 27.81
N TRP A 427 -0.28 2.61 27.92
CA TRP A 427 -1.16 2.57 26.75
C TRP A 427 -0.73 3.62 25.70
N TRP A 428 -0.24 4.77 26.14
CA TRP A 428 0.37 5.80 25.29
C TRP A 428 1.74 5.38 24.77
N THR A 429 1.75 4.77 23.58
CA THR A 429 2.96 4.61 22.76
C THR A 429 3.13 5.81 21.82
N THR A 430 4.33 6.04 21.30
CA THR A 430 4.60 7.12 20.32
C THR A 430 3.66 7.01 19.11
N GLU A 431 3.39 5.79 18.64
CA GLU A 431 2.47 5.52 17.54
C GLU A 431 1.02 5.90 17.90
N ARG A 432 0.53 5.48 19.07
CA ARG A 432 -0.83 5.82 19.53
C ARG A 432 -0.99 7.32 19.78
N LEU A 433 0.05 7.99 20.27
CA LEU A 433 0.08 9.44 20.43
C LEU A 433 0.00 10.17 19.09
N LEU A 434 0.78 9.73 18.09
CA LEU A 434 0.72 10.26 16.72
C LEU A 434 -0.66 10.04 16.09
N ASN A 435 -1.25 8.87 16.26
CA ASN A 435 -2.60 8.56 15.76
C ASN A 435 -3.66 9.45 16.44
N ALA A 436 -3.58 9.64 17.76
CA ALA A 436 -4.50 10.51 18.48
C ALA A 436 -4.34 11.99 18.05
N LEU A 437 -3.10 12.46 17.86
CA LEU A 437 -2.82 13.81 17.36
C LEU A 437 -3.35 14.02 15.94
N GLY A 438 -3.17 13.02 15.07
CA GLY A 438 -3.72 13.02 13.71
C GLY A 438 -5.26 13.10 13.72
N LEU A 439 -5.92 12.31 14.57
CA LEU A 439 -7.38 12.34 14.73
C LEU A 439 -7.86 13.70 15.26
N MET A 440 -7.22 14.25 16.28
CA MET A 440 -7.55 15.57 16.82
C MET A 440 -7.38 16.67 15.78
N THR A 441 -6.31 16.61 14.99
CA THR A 441 -6.05 17.57 13.91
C THR A 441 -7.11 17.47 12.82
N GLY A 442 -7.48 16.25 12.42
CA GLY A 442 -8.56 16.01 11.45
C GLY A 442 -9.92 16.55 11.93
N LEU A 443 -10.28 16.33 13.20
CA LEU A 443 -11.51 16.85 13.79
C LEU A 443 -11.51 18.39 13.87
N ALA A 444 -10.38 19.00 14.23
CA ALA A 444 -10.24 20.45 14.26
C ALA A 444 -10.40 21.06 12.86
N LEU A 445 -9.82 20.45 11.83
CA LEU A 445 -9.98 20.89 10.43
C LEU A 445 -11.44 20.76 9.96
N LEU A 446 -12.12 19.66 10.29
CA LEU A 446 -13.55 19.48 9.99
C LEU A 446 -14.41 20.53 10.68
N GLY A 447 -14.17 20.81 11.96
CA GLY A 447 -14.88 21.84 12.71
C GLY A 447 -14.63 23.25 12.15
N GLY A 448 -13.38 23.56 11.79
CA GLY A 448 -13.01 24.83 11.15
C GLY A 448 -13.68 25.00 9.79
N PHE A 449 -13.67 23.95 8.95
CA PHE A 449 -14.35 23.96 7.66
C PHE A 449 -15.86 24.13 7.81
N GLY A 450 -16.50 23.42 8.74
CA GLY A 450 -17.90 23.57 9.08
C GLY A 450 -18.24 25.00 9.48
N THR A 451 -17.44 25.61 10.37
CA THR A 451 -17.64 27.00 10.82
C THR A 451 -17.54 28.00 9.66
N LEU A 452 -16.56 27.84 8.77
CA LEU A 452 -16.40 28.69 7.58
C LEU A 452 -17.57 28.52 6.60
N PHE A 453 -18.02 27.28 6.39
CA PHE A 453 -19.15 26.96 5.54
C PHE A 453 -20.46 27.58 6.07
N PHE A 454 -20.77 27.38 7.36
CA PHE A 454 -21.94 27.99 8.00
C PHE A 454 -21.89 29.52 7.95
N ARG A 455 -20.73 30.14 8.21
CA ARG A 455 -20.56 31.59 8.07
C ARG A 455 -20.85 32.08 6.66
N ARG A 456 -20.40 31.37 5.62
CA ARG A 456 -20.70 31.71 4.22
C ARG A 456 -22.20 31.63 3.95
N VAL A 457 -22.86 30.54 4.33
CA VAL A 457 -24.30 30.35 4.13
C VAL A 457 -25.11 31.45 4.82
N VAL A 458 -24.83 31.74 6.09
CA VAL A 458 -25.54 32.79 6.85
C VAL A 458 -25.33 34.17 6.22
N SER A 459 -24.11 34.50 5.80
CA SER A 459 -23.82 35.80 5.16
C SER A 459 -24.56 36.00 3.83
N GLN A 460 -24.76 34.94 3.05
CA GLN A 460 -25.51 34.99 1.79
C GLN A 460 -27.01 35.20 2.05
N GLN A 461 -27.58 34.49 3.01
CA GLN A 461 -28.99 34.66 3.39
C GLN A 461 -29.27 36.06 3.93
N ALA A 462 -28.38 36.60 4.77
CA ALA A 462 -28.53 37.96 5.30
C ALA A 462 -28.54 39.04 4.20
N ARG A 463 -27.71 38.89 3.15
CA ARG A 463 -27.69 39.82 2.01
C ARG A 463 -28.99 39.81 1.20
N VAL A 464 -29.53 38.62 0.93
CA VAL A 464 -30.77 38.47 0.15
C VAL A 464 -31.96 39.05 0.91
N ILE A 465 -32.06 38.78 2.22
CA ILE A 465 -33.13 39.32 3.07
C ILE A 465 -33.02 40.85 3.18
N GLY A 466 -31.82 41.38 3.39
CA GLY A 466 -31.59 42.82 3.49
C GLY A 466 -31.96 43.59 2.21
N ALA A 467 -31.62 43.05 1.03
CA ALA A 467 -31.97 43.67 -0.24
C ALA A 467 -33.50 43.71 -0.48
N LYS A 468 -34.21 42.64 -0.10
CA LYS A 468 -35.67 42.56 -0.27
C LYS A 468 -36.41 43.57 0.61
N LEU A 469 -36.05 43.66 1.89
CA LEU A 469 -36.67 44.60 2.84
C LEU A 469 -36.44 46.06 2.43
N SER A 470 -35.24 46.40 1.95
CA SER A 470 -34.95 47.76 1.50
C SER A 470 -35.76 48.15 0.25
N SER A 471 -35.98 47.23 -0.68
CA SER A 471 -36.77 47.49 -1.89
C SER A 471 -38.24 47.68 -1.58
N GLU A 472 -38.80 46.85 -0.68
CA GLU A 472 -40.20 46.95 -0.27
C GLU A 472 -40.45 48.27 0.48
N ALA A 473 -39.58 48.64 1.43
CA ALA A 473 -39.69 49.89 2.17
C ALA A 473 -39.63 51.14 1.27
N VAL A 474 -38.72 51.18 0.28
CA VAL A 474 -38.62 52.30 -0.66
C VAL A 474 -39.86 52.42 -1.55
N SER A 475 -40.46 51.30 -1.95
CA SER A 475 -41.69 51.31 -2.76
C SER A 475 -42.89 51.81 -1.98
N GLU A 476 -43.09 51.32 -0.75
CA GLU A 476 -44.20 51.76 0.11
C GLU A 476 -44.11 53.26 0.41
N GLU A 477 -42.90 53.75 0.65
CA GLU A 477 -42.64 55.16 0.94
C GLU A 477 -43.01 56.06 -0.26
N ARG A 478 -42.61 55.67 -1.49
CA ARG A 478 -42.98 56.41 -2.72
C ARG A 478 -44.48 56.41 -2.97
N ASP A 479 -45.15 55.28 -2.77
CA ASP A 479 -46.60 55.16 -2.97
C ASP A 479 -47.38 55.95 -1.90
N ARG A 480 -46.85 56.09 -0.68
CA ARG A 480 -47.40 57.00 0.32
C ARG A 480 -47.19 58.46 -0.08
N MET A 481 -45.98 58.85 -0.44
CA MET A 481 -45.65 60.21 -0.87
C MET A 481 -46.53 60.69 -2.03
N ALA A 482 -46.77 59.84 -3.03
CA ALA A 482 -47.62 60.20 -4.17
C ALA A 482 -49.08 60.47 -3.76
N ARG A 483 -49.62 59.69 -2.81
CA ARG A 483 -50.97 59.91 -2.26
C ARG A 483 -51.06 61.20 -1.46
N ASP A 484 -50.14 61.40 -0.51
CA ASP A 484 -50.14 62.60 0.34
C ASP A 484 -49.98 63.88 -0.48
N LEU A 485 -49.11 63.85 -1.51
CA LEU A 485 -48.95 64.97 -2.44
C LEU A 485 -50.22 65.22 -3.26
N HIS A 486 -50.87 64.18 -3.78
CA HIS A 486 -52.10 64.32 -4.56
C HIS A 486 -53.22 64.97 -3.73
N ASP A 487 -53.49 64.44 -2.55
CA ASP A 487 -54.59 64.90 -1.70
C ASP A 487 -54.37 66.35 -1.26
N THR A 488 -53.13 66.71 -0.90
CA THR A 488 -52.80 68.06 -0.42
C THR A 488 -52.79 69.09 -1.55
N LEU A 489 -52.16 68.76 -2.68
CA LEU A 489 -52.05 69.70 -3.81
C LEU A 489 -53.41 69.94 -4.48
N GLU A 490 -54.23 68.91 -4.68
CA GLU A 490 -55.55 69.10 -5.30
C GLU A 490 -56.51 69.88 -4.40
N GLN A 491 -56.48 69.66 -3.09
CA GLN A 491 -57.30 70.44 -2.15
C GLN A 491 -56.89 71.92 -2.11
N GLN A 492 -55.59 72.20 -2.01
CA GLN A 492 -55.12 73.59 -1.94
C GLN A 492 -55.40 74.36 -3.23
N LEU A 493 -55.10 73.76 -4.38
CA LEU A 493 -55.32 74.41 -5.68
C LEU A 493 -56.81 74.63 -5.94
N THR A 494 -57.68 73.67 -5.56
CA THR A 494 -59.14 73.85 -5.65
C THR A 494 -59.62 75.00 -4.76
N GLY A 495 -59.10 75.11 -3.54
CA GLY A 495 -59.42 76.21 -2.63
C GLY A 495 -59.02 77.58 -3.20
N VAL A 496 -57.85 77.69 -3.83
CA VAL A 496 -57.41 78.92 -4.51
C VAL A 496 -58.29 79.23 -5.72
N SER A 497 -58.66 78.21 -6.53
CA SER A 497 -59.56 78.40 -7.68
C SER A 497 -60.91 78.97 -7.24
N MET A 498 -61.53 78.40 -6.19
CA MET A 498 -62.81 78.89 -5.66
C MET A 498 -62.73 80.32 -5.13
N GLN A 499 -61.62 80.72 -4.51
CA GLN A 499 -61.42 82.09 -4.04
C GLN A 499 -61.28 83.07 -5.21
N LEU A 500 -60.53 82.71 -6.26
CA LEU A 500 -60.43 83.52 -7.47
C LEU A 500 -61.79 83.65 -8.18
N GLU A 501 -62.58 82.57 -8.21
CA GLU A 501 -63.92 82.56 -8.80
C GLU A 501 -64.92 83.40 -7.99
N SER A 502 -64.84 83.33 -6.65
CA SER A 502 -65.62 84.18 -5.75
C SER A 502 -65.30 85.66 -5.98
N ILE A 503 -64.02 86.03 -6.08
CA ILE A 503 -63.58 87.41 -6.37
C ILE A 503 -64.07 87.85 -7.75
N ALA A 504 -64.07 86.96 -8.75
CA ALA A 504 -64.60 87.25 -10.08
C ALA A 504 -66.10 87.57 -10.05
N HIS A 505 -66.88 86.85 -9.23
CA HIS A 505 -68.34 87.01 -9.13
C HIS A 505 -68.77 88.17 -8.21
N SER A 506 -67.99 88.52 -7.19
CA SER A 506 -68.33 89.57 -6.22
C SER A 506 -67.88 90.99 -6.60
N SER A 507 -67.14 91.16 -7.71
CA SER A 507 -66.69 92.49 -8.14
C SER A 507 -67.75 93.21 -8.98
N HIS A 508 -68.33 94.29 -8.43
CA HIS A 508 -69.28 95.16 -9.12
C HIS A 508 -68.64 96.22 -10.05
N GLU A 509 -67.31 96.31 -10.09
CA GLU A 509 -66.58 97.26 -10.95
C GLU A 509 -65.99 96.57 -12.19
N LYS A 510 -66.57 96.84 -13.36
CA LYS A 510 -66.11 96.32 -14.67
C LYS A 510 -64.89 97.09 -15.19
N SER A 511 -63.78 97.12 -14.45
CA SER A 511 -62.50 97.63 -14.95
C SER A 511 -61.78 96.57 -15.79
N PRO A 512 -61.48 96.82 -17.09
CA PRO A 512 -60.86 95.85 -17.98
C PRO A 512 -59.52 95.31 -17.44
N ALA A 513 -58.74 96.16 -16.77
CA ALA A 513 -57.42 95.80 -16.23
C ALA A 513 -57.48 94.83 -15.03
N VAL A 514 -58.53 94.88 -14.21
CA VAL A 514 -58.71 93.96 -13.07
C VAL A 514 -59.20 92.61 -13.55
N ALA A 515 -60.14 92.60 -14.51
CA ALA A 515 -60.59 91.38 -15.17
C ALA A 515 -59.43 90.65 -15.88
N GLU A 516 -58.54 91.40 -16.54
CA GLU A 516 -57.37 90.84 -17.21
C GLU A 516 -56.35 90.23 -16.24
N ARG A 517 -56.09 90.89 -15.10
CA ARG A 517 -55.21 90.35 -14.05
C ARG A 517 -55.79 89.11 -13.36
N LEU A 518 -57.10 89.09 -13.13
CA LEU A 518 -57.78 87.92 -12.55
C LEU A 518 -57.78 86.75 -13.55
N ALA A 519 -58.05 87.02 -14.83
CA ALA A 519 -57.93 86.03 -15.89
C ALA A 519 -56.50 85.48 -16.01
N LEU A 520 -55.48 86.32 -15.85
CA LEU A 520 -54.09 85.88 -15.81
C LEU A 520 -53.81 84.99 -14.58
N ALA A 521 -54.28 85.37 -13.39
CA ALA A 521 -54.11 84.59 -12.17
C ALA A 521 -54.79 83.21 -12.27
N THR A 522 -56.02 83.14 -12.79
CA THR A 522 -56.72 81.87 -13.04
C THR A 522 -55.96 81.01 -14.05
N ARG A 523 -55.41 81.60 -15.12
CA ARG A 523 -54.59 80.86 -16.09
C ARG A 523 -53.30 80.31 -15.47
N MET A 524 -52.63 81.10 -14.63
CA MET A 524 -51.43 80.64 -13.93
C MET A 524 -51.76 79.49 -12.97
N LEU A 525 -52.89 79.56 -12.26
CA LEU A 525 -53.32 78.49 -11.36
C LEU A 525 -53.68 77.21 -12.10
N GLU A 526 -54.40 77.30 -13.22
CA GLU A 526 -54.68 76.13 -14.06
C GLU A 526 -53.40 75.53 -14.66
N HIS A 527 -52.42 76.37 -15.03
CA HIS A 527 -51.11 75.89 -15.45
C HIS A 527 -50.37 75.14 -14.34
N SER A 528 -50.35 75.70 -13.12
CA SER A 528 -49.76 75.06 -11.94
C SER A 528 -50.50 73.78 -11.55
N ARG A 529 -51.83 73.71 -11.74
CA ARG A 529 -52.63 72.50 -11.52
C ARG A 529 -52.29 71.42 -12.52
N GLU A 530 -52.14 71.76 -13.79
CA GLU A 530 -51.66 70.82 -14.81
C GLU A 530 -50.21 70.39 -14.55
N GLU A 531 -49.35 71.26 -14.02
CA GLU A 531 -47.97 70.91 -13.65
C GLU A 531 -47.86 70.01 -12.41
N ALA A 532 -48.70 70.25 -11.40
CA ALA A 532 -48.84 69.38 -10.24
C ALA A 532 -49.40 68.01 -10.65
N ARG A 533 -50.43 67.97 -11.50
CA ARG A 533 -50.95 66.72 -12.06
C ARG A 533 -49.92 65.98 -12.90
N ARG A 534 -49.14 66.69 -13.71
CA ARG A 534 -47.99 66.12 -14.44
C ARG A 534 -47.00 65.47 -13.48
N SER A 535 -46.58 66.17 -12.42
CA SER A 535 -45.60 65.66 -11.47
C SER A 535 -46.12 64.43 -10.70
N VAL A 536 -47.37 64.45 -10.25
CA VAL A 536 -48.01 63.30 -9.60
C VAL A 536 -48.20 62.13 -10.58
N TRP A 537 -48.49 62.42 -11.85
CA TRP A 537 -48.62 61.42 -12.90
C TRP A 537 -47.27 60.77 -13.25
N ASP A 538 -46.19 61.54 -13.36
CA ASP A 538 -44.83 61.03 -13.55
C ASP A 538 -44.39 60.16 -12.36
N LEU A 539 -44.83 60.49 -11.15
CA LEU A 539 -44.63 59.66 -9.96
C LEU A 539 -45.48 58.36 -9.96
N ARG A 540 -46.54 58.28 -10.76
CA ARG A 540 -47.56 57.21 -10.68
C ARG A 540 -47.63 56.30 -11.91
N ASN A 541 -47.19 56.74 -13.09
CA ASN A 541 -47.49 56.03 -14.34
C ASN A 541 -46.41 55.01 -14.74
N ARG A 542 -46.41 53.88 -14.04
CA ARG A 542 -45.53 52.73 -14.29
C ARG A 542 -45.68 52.08 -15.68
N LEU A 543 -46.74 52.38 -16.43
CA LEU A 543 -47.11 51.68 -17.69
C LEU A 543 -46.32 52.09 -18.93
N LEU A 544 -46.01 53.38 -19.12
CA LEU A 544 -45.09 53.84 -20.18
C LEU A 544 -43.68 53.29 -19.93
N GLU A 545 -43.24 53.27 -18.67
CA GLU A 545 -41.94 52.73 -18.25
C GLU A 545 -41.80 51.21 -18.37
N THR A 546 -42.91 50.45 -18.44
CA THR A 546 -42.89 48.98 -18.55
C THR A 546 -43.39 48.41 -19.88
N HIS A 547 -44.21 49.12 -20.68
CA HIS A 547 -44.90 48.54 -21.86
C HIS A 547 -44.86 49.39 -23.17
N GLY A 548 -44.34 50.63 -23.17
CA GLY A 548 -44.05 51.43 -24.38
C GLY A 548 -45.22 52.17 -25.08
N LEU A 549 -44.91 53.04 -26.06
CA LEU A 549 -45.85 53.96 -26.75
C LEU A 549 -47.06 53.28 -27.43
N ALA A 550 -46.88 52.12 -28.05
CA ALA A 550 -47.96 51.42 -28.74
C ALA A 550 -49.08 50.99 -27.77
N ALA A 551 -48.72 50.51 -26.59
CA ALA A 551 -49.68 50.14 -25.55
C ALA A 551 -50.43 51.39 -25.04
N ALA A 552 -49.74 52.52 -24.93
CA ALA A 552 -50.33 53.79 -24.52
C ALA A 552 -51.32 54.35 -25.56
N LEU A 553 -50.99 54.32 -26.86
CA LEU A 553 -51.93 54.74 -27.93
C LEU A 553 -53.15 53.83 -28.02
N LYS A 554 -52.99 52.53 -27.78
CA LYS A 554 -54.12 51.59 -27.69
C LYS A 554 -55.05 51.95 -26.53
N SER A 555 -54.49 52.21 -25.35
CA SER A 555 -55.27 52.65 -24.20
C SER A 555 -55.97 53.99 -24.47
N LEU A 556 -55.33 54.92 -25.20
CA LEU A 556 -55.92 56.19 -25.60
C LEU A 556 -57.12 55.99 -26.54
N LYS A 557 -56.99 55.12 -27.55
CA LYS A 557 -58.09 54.73 -28.45
C LYS A 557 -59.25 54.09 -27.68
N ASP A 558 -58.94 53.16 -26.77
CA ASP A 558 -59.96 52.45 -25.96
C ASP A 558 -60.69 53.41 -25.01
N SER A 559 -60.00 54.43 -24.47
CA SER A 559 -60.59 55.42 -23.57
C SER A 559 -61.47 56.45 -24.30
N ALA A 560 -61.25 56.65 -25.60
CA ALA A 560 -62.00 57.58 -26.43
C ALA A 560 -63.27 56.99 -27.04
N ALA A 561 -63.45 55.66 -26.97
CA ALA A 561 -64.65 54.98 -27.45
C ALA A 561 -65.81 55.21 -26.47
N ILE A 562 -66.81 56.03 -26.89
CA ILE A 562 -68.01 56.34 -26.12
C ILE A 562 -69.23 56.01 -26.98
N ASP A 563 -70.28 55.44 -26.38
CA ASP A 563 -71.53 55.10 -27.08
C ASP A 563 -72.14 56.33 -27.77
N GLY A 564 -72.35 56.23 -29.08
CA GLY A 564 -72.89 57.31 -29.93
C GLY A 564 -71.85 58.34 -30.42
N GLY A 565 -70.57 58.19 -30.08
CA GLY A 565 -69.46 59.00 -30.60
C GLY A 565 -68.91 58.50 -31.95
N PRO A 566 -67.90 59.18 -32.53
CA PRO A 566 -67.22 58.74 -33.76
C PRO A 566 -66.48 57.41 -33.54
N LEU A 567 -66.33 56.63 -34.61
CA LEU A 567 -65.49 55.44 -34.61
C LEU A 567 -64.01 55.86 -34.58
N VAL A 568 -63.32 55.54 -33.47
CA VAL A 568 -61.89 55.79 -33.31
C VAL A 568 -61.09 54.52 -33.63
N GLU A 569 -60.29 54.58 -34.70
CA GLU A 569 -59.45 53.48 -35.14
C GLU A 569 -57.98 53.75 -34.80
N LEU A 570 -57.23 52.68 -34.52
CA LEU A 570 -55.79 52.73 -34.35
C LEU A 570 -55.13 51.83 -35.39
N ARG A 571 -54.25 52.41 -36.20
CA ARG A 571 -53.41 51.72 -37.18
C ARG A 571 -51.95 51.91 -36.82
N ILE A 572 -51.22 50.80 -36.72
CA ILE A 572 -49.78 50.82 -36.47
C ILE A 572 -49.10 50.09 -37.62
N ILE A 573 -48.16 50.75 -38.29
CA ILE A 573 -47.40 50.25 -39.43
C ILE A 573 -45.92 50.29 -39.08
N GLY A 574 -45.25 49.13 -39.13
CA GLY A 574 -43.85 48.97 -38.71
C GLY A 574 -43.71 48.52 -37.25
N ASP A 575 -42.49 48.61 -36.70
CA ASP A 575 -42.17 48.21 -35.31
C ASP A 575 -42.13 49.43 -34.36
N PRO A 576 -43.11 49.59 -33.47
CA PRO A 576 -43.17 50.72 -32.54
C PRO A 576 -42.02 50.77 -31.53
N SER A 577 -41.32 49.65 -31.28
CA SER A 577 -40.19 49.63 -30.36
C SER A 577 -38.95 50.37 -30.89
N THR A 578 -38.97 50.73 -32.17
CA THR A 578 -37.94 51.57 -32.80
C THR A 578 -38.05 53.05 -32.42
N VAL A 579 -39.20 53.49 -31.94
CA VAL A 579 -39.37 54.85 -31.40
C VAL A 579 -38.65 54.91 -30.05
N SER A 580 -37.64 55.77 -29.95
CA SER A 580 -36.90 55.97 -28.69
C SER A 580 -37.84 56.38 -27.56
N THR A 581 -37.65 55.78 -26.38
CA THR A 581 -38.45 56.07 -25.16
C THR A 581 -38.48 57.55 -24.79
N ASN A 582 -37.52 58.34 -25.26
CA ASN A 582 -37.48 59.79 -25.05
C ASN A 582 -38.58 60.55 -25.84
N TYR A 583 -39.15 59.95 -26.88
CA TYR A 583 -40.22 60.54 -27.70
C TYR A 583 -41.63 60.08 -27.29
N ASP A 584 -41.73 58.99 -26.54
CA ASP A 584 -43.01 58.37 -26.18
C ASP A 584 -43.97 59.36 -25.49
N TYR A 585 -43.46 60.11 -24.51
CA TYR A 585 -44.30 61.04 -23.75
C TYR A 585 -44.76 62.27 -24.56
N PRO A 586 -43.88 63.02 -25.26
CA PRO A 586 -44.30 64.11 -26.14
C PRO A 586 -45.28 63.65 -27.22
N LEU A 587 -45.04 62.51 -27.86
CA LEU A 587 -45.91 61.96 -28.90
C LEU A 587 -47.28 61.57 -28.36
N LEU A 588 -47.35 60.89 -27.21
CA LEU A 588 -48.62 60.52 -26.59
C LEU A 588 -49.46 61.74 -26.22
N ARG A 589 -48.83 62.80 -25.70
CA ARG A 589 -49.54 64.04 -25.35
C ARG A 589 -50.06 64.79 -26.57
N ILE A 590 -49.29 64.81 -27.67
CA ILE A 590 -49.75 65.41 -28.93
C ILE A 590 -50.93 64.61 -29.49
N ALA A 591 -50.86 63.28 -29.47
CA ALA A 591 -51.98 62.44 -29.91
C ALA A 591 -53.24 62.63 -29.06
N GLN A 592 -53.08 62.71 -27.73
CA GLN A 592 -54.20 62.94 -26.82
C GLN A 592 -54.89 64.29 -27.09
N GLU A 593 -54.10 65.35 -27.29
CA GLU A 593 -54.63 66.68 -27.58
C GLU A 593 -55.31 66.73 -28.97
N ALA A 594 -54.68 66.17 -30.00
CA ALA A 594 -55.26 66.09 -31.34
C ALA A 594 -56.58 65.30 -31.36
N LEU A 595 -56.62 64.15 -30.69
CA LEU A 595 -57.83 63.33 -30.57
C LEU A 595 -58.93 64.07 -29.80
N THR A 596 -58.57 64.76 -28.71
CA THR A 596 -59.53 65.57 -27.93
C THR A 596 -60.12 66.68 -28.79
N ASN A 597 -59.31 67.33 -29.62
CA ASN A 597 -59.77 68.37 -30.53
C ASN A 597 -60.72 67.82 -31.61
N ALA A 598 -60.39 66.66 -32.19
CA ALA A 598 -61.27 66.00 -33.15
C ALA A 598 -62.62 65.63 -32.52
N LEU A 599 -62.62 65.04 -31.32
CA LEU A 599 -63.85 64.66 -30.59
C LEU A 599 -64.72 65.88 -30.25
N LYS A 600 -64.12 67.01 -29.88
CA LYS A 600 -64.87 68.21 -29.47
C LYS A 600 -65.36 69.05 -30.63
N HIS A 601 -64.60 69.13 -31.72
CA HIS A 601 -64.79 70.18 -32.74
C HIS A 601 -65.13 69.64 -34.13
N ALA A 602 -64.69 68.43 -34.50
CA ALA A 602 -64.78 67.99 -35.88
C ALA A 602 -66.19 67.58 -36.33
N LYS A 603 -67.05 67.13 -35.39
CA LYS A 603 -68.31 66.40 -35.71
C LYS A 603 -68.06 65.25 -36.70
N ALA A 604 -66.89 64.64 -36.60
CA ALA A 604 -66.48 63.52 -37.43
C ALA A 604 -67.35 62.29 -37.13
N LYS A 605 -67.45 61.37 -38.11
CA LYS A 605 -67.97 60.02 -37.91
C LYS A 605 -66.84 59.03 -37.69
N ARG A 606 -65.64 59.32 -38.21
CA ARG A 606 -64.45 58.47 -38.06
C ARG A 606 -63.23 59.32 -37.72
N ILE A 607 -62.45 58.84 -36.77
CA ILE A 607 -61.13 59.38 -36.43
C ILE A 607 -60.12 58.23 -36.51
N LEU A 608 -59.03 58.43 -37.26
CA LEU A 608 -57.96 57.46 -37.42
C LEU A 608 -56.70 57.97 -36.73
N ILE A 609 -56.20 57.20 -35.77
CA ILE A 609 -54.86 57.38 -35.20
C ILE A 609 -53.92 56.44 -35.96
N SER A 610 -52.91 56.97 -36.62
CA SER A 610 -51.91 56.17 -37.34
C SER A 610 -50.51 56.43 -36.82
N LEU A 611 -49.81 55.37 -36.42
CA LEU A 611 -48.38 55.41 -36.15
C LEU A 611 -47.66 54.62 -37.24
N GLU A 612 -46.86 55.30 -38.04
CA GLU A 612 -45.99 54.71 -39.05
C GLU A 612 -44.54 54.84 -38.62
N THR A 613 -43.84 53.72 -38.52
CA THR A 613 -42.43 53.66 -38.18
C THR A 613 -41.66 53.05 -39.34
N THR A 614 -40.73 53.81 -39.90
CA THR A 614 -39.80 53.35 -40.95
C THR A 614 -38.36 53.53 -40.49
N ALA A 615 -37.39 53.05 -41.27
CA ALA A 615 -35.97 53.24 -40.97
C ALA A 615 -35.49 54.70 -41.09
N THR A 616 -36.24 55.58 -41.79
CA THR A 616 -35.83 56.97 -42.06
C THR A 616 -36.68 58.02 -41.36
N HIS A 617 -37.89 57.66 -40.94
CA HIS A 617 -38.77 58.56 -40.21
C HIS A 617 -39.82 57.81 -39.41
N HIS A 618 -40.31 58.46 -38.34
CA HIS A 618 -41.50 58.08 -37.60
C HIS A 618 -42.57 59.15 -37.78
N ARG A 619 -43.78 58.74 -38.13
CA ARG A 619 -44.91 59.64 -38.34
C ARG A 619 -46.11 59.20 -37.50
N LEU A 620 -46.62 60.11 -36.68
CA LEU A 620 -47.87 59.92 -35.94
C LEU A 620 -48.89 60.91 -36.49
N SER A 621 -50.03 60.40 -36.97
CA SER A 621 -51.11 61.23 -37.48
C SER A 621 -52.45 60.92 -36.83
N ILE A 622 -53.24 61.98 -36.66
CA ILE A 622 -54.63 61.91 -36.22
C ILE A 622 -55.45 62.59 -37.32
N GLU A 623 -56.28 61.80 -37.98
CA GLU A 623 -57.10 62.20 -39.12
C GLU A 623 -58.57 62.06 -38.77
N ASP A 624 -59.36 63.11 -39.02
CA ASP A 624 -60.81 63.08 -38.89
C ASP A 624 -61.52 63.41 -40.21
N ASP A 625 -62.71 62.85 -40.42
CA ASP A 625 -63.57 63.09 -41.59
C ASP A 625 -64.62 64.19 -41.34
N GLY A 626 -64.34 65.10 -40.41
CA GLY A 626 -65.28 66.12 -39.94
C GLY A 626 -65.43 67.33 -40.85
N VAL A 627 -66.04 68.38 -40.29
CA VAL A 627 -66.38 69.61 -41.04
C VAL A 627 -65.15 70.43 -41.48
N GLY A 628 -63.96 70.11 -40.98
CA GLY A 628 -62.74 70.87 -41.25
C GLY A 628 -62.85 72.38 -40.96
N PHE A 629 -61.81 73.14 -41.28
CA PHE A 629 -61.84 74.60 -41.20
C PHE A 629 -60.85 75.23 -42.19
N ASP A 630 -61.03 76.52 -42.50
CA ASP A 630 -60.06 77.24 -43.32
C ASP A 630 -58.86 77.66 -42.47
N ALA A 631 -57.72 77.00 -42.68
CA ALA A 631 -56.47 77.28 -41.98
C ALA A 631 -55.99 78.73 -42.13
N LYS A 632 -56.39 79.46 -43.19
CA LYS A 632 -56.02 80.87 -43.40
C LYS A 632 -56.90 81.86 -42.65
N VAL A 633 -58.10 81.45 -42.23
CA VAL A 633 -59.03 82.27 -41.42
C VAL A 633 -58.70 82.19 -39.93
N VAL A 634 -57.89 81.20 -39.53
CA VAL A 634 -57.31 81.09 -38.17
C VAL A 634 -56.15 82.08 -38.03
N ASN A 635 -56.49 83.36 -37.85
CA ASN A 635 -55.55 84.42 -37.53
C ASN A 635 -55.05 84.24 -36.07
N PRO A 636 -53.72 84.17 -35.80
CA PRO A 636 -53.16 83.87 -34.47
C PRO A 636 -53.54 84.82 -33.32
N MET A 637 -54.25 85.92 -33.60
CA MET A 637 -54.48 87.02 -32.65
C MET A 637 -55.94 87.26 -32.24
N SER A 638 -56.93 86.49 -32.71
CA SER A 638 -58.35 86.79 -32.42
C SER A 638 -59.11 85.83 -31.49
N VAL A 639 -58.67 84.58 -31.27
CA VAL A 639 -59.09 83.71 -30.15
C VAL A 639 -57.97 82.69 -29.88
N PRO A 640 -57.42 82.54 -28.66
CA PRO A 640 -56.23 81.72 -28.43
C PRO A 640 -56.55 80.21 -28.42
N HIS A 641 -56.08 79.50 -29.43
CA HIS A 641 -56.19 78.03 -29.56
C HIS A 641 -55.00 77.35 -28.87
N PHE A 642 -55.00 77.34 -27.52
CA PHE A 642 -53.87 76.85 -26.72
C PHE A 642 -53.43 75.41 -27.04
N GLY A 643 -54.35 74.54 -27.45
CA GLY A 643 -54.04 73.16 -27.84
C GLY A 643 -53.09 73.05 -29.02
N LEU A 644 -53.32 73.83 -30.09
CA LEU A 644 -52.45 73.83 -31.30
C LEU A 644 -51.06 74.40 -31.00
N ILE A 645 -50.98 75.47 -30.19
CA ILE A 645 -49.71 76.07 -29.77
C ILE A 645 -48.92 75.05 -28.93
N GLY A 646 -49.56 74.43 -27.94
CA GLY A 646 -48.92 73.42 -27.09
C GLY A 646 -48.48 72.17 -27.86
N MET A 647 -49.18 71.79 -28.94
CA MET A 647 -48.71 70.71 -29.81
C MET A 647 -47.47 71.12 -30.61
N ARG A 648 -47.42 72.35 -31.14
CA ARG A 648 -46.27 72.87 -31.90
C ARG A 648 -45.02 73.00 -31.04
N GLU A 649 -45.13 73.58 -29.85
CA GLU A 649 -44.00 73.70 -28.91
C GLU A 649 -43.43 72.35 -28.51
N ARG A 650 -44.29 71.33 -28.32
CA ARG A 650 -43.84 69.96 -28.01
C ARG A 650 -43.15 69.30 -29.20
N ALA A 651 -43.65 69.52 -30.42
CA ALA A 651 -43.00 69.03 -31.63
C ALA A 651 -41.61 69.64 -31.80
N GLU A 652 -41.48 70.96 -31.64
CA GLU A 652 -40.19 71.67 -31.73
C GLU A 652 -39.19 71.18 -30.67
N LYS A 653 -39.64 70.90 -29.45
CA LYS A 653 -38.77 70.38 -28.37
C LYS A 653 -38.13 69.03 -28.69
N ILE A 654 -38.79 68.19 -29.47
CA ILE A 654 -38.25 66.89 -29.90
C ILE A 654 -37.64 66.94 -31.31
N GLY A 655 -37.52 68.14 -31.90
CA GLY A 655 -36.99 68.31 -33.27
C GLY A 655 -37.93 67.77 -34.36
N ALA A 656 -39.20 67.53 -34.06
CA ALA A 656 -40.19 67.02 -35.00
C ALA A 656 -40.91 68.13 -35.75
N ARG A 657 -41.35 67.82 -36.97
CA ARG A 657 -42.17 68.71 -37.79
C ARG A 657 -43.64 68.38 -37.60
N LEU A 658 -44.42 69.34 -37.10
CA LEU A 658 -45.88 69.25 -37.01
C LEU A 658 -46.53 69.94 -38.20
N GLU A 659 -47.33 69.19 -38.95
CA GLU A 659 -48.14 69.69 -40.06
C GLU A 659 -49.63 69.54 -39.77
N LEU A 660 -50.37 70.59 -40.09
CA LEU A 660 -51.82 70.63 -39.98
C LEU A 660 -52.38 70.84 -41.38
N THR A 661 -53.12 69.86 -41.89
CA THR A 661 -53.82 69.96 -43.17
C THR A 661 -55.32 69.91 -42.93
N THR A 662 -56.02 70.98 -43.31
CA THR A 662 -57.49 71.03 -43.22
C THR A 662 -58.06 71.85 -44.36
N ARG A 663 -59.28 71.49 -44.78
CA ARG A 663 -60.11 72.27 -45.70
C ARG A 663 -61.57 72.18 -45.21
N PRO A 664 -62.37 73.24 -45.38
CA PRO A 664 -63.80 73.16 -45.08
C PRO A 664 -64.45 71.97 -45.78
N GLU A 665 -65.28 71.24 -45.03
CA GLU A 665 -66.03 70.04 -45.40
C GLU A 665 -65.19 68.80 -45.78
N ALA A 666 -63.87 68.84 -45.57
CA ALA A 666 -62.96 67.74 -45.93
C ALA A 666 -62.10 67.24 -44.76
N GLY A 667 -62.50 67.51 -43.51
CA GLY A 667 -61.82 67.02 -42.32
C GLY A 667 -60.54 67.78 -41.93
N CYS A 668 -59.80 67.17 -41.00
CA CYS A 668 -58.54 67.68 -40.48
C CYS A 668 -57.53 66.55 -40.26
N ILE A 669 -56.28 66.80 -40.63
CA ILE A 669 -55.14 65.90 -40.37
C ILE A 669 -54.09 66.67 -39.59
N VAL A 670 -53.81 66.20 -38.38
CA VAL A 670 -52.63 66.60 -37.60
C VAL A 670 -51.59 65.50 -37.76
N SER A 671 -50.44 65.83 -38.34
CA SER A 671 -49.33 64.88 -38.53
C SER A 671 -48.07 65.42 -37.89
N ILE A 672 -47.42 64.61 -37.06
CA ILE A 672 -46.08 64.88 -36.54
C ILE A 672 -45.09 63.88 -37.12
N GLU A 673 -44.01 64.40 -37.69
CA GLU A 673 -42.93 63.61 -38.29
C GLU A 673 -41.59 63.88 -37.61
N LEU A 674 -40.94 62.79 -37.21
CA LEU A 674 -39.57 62.73 -36.72
C LEU A 674 -38.72 62.09 -37.82
N SER A 675 -37.82 62.86 -38.44
CA SER A 675 -36.80 62.29 -39.32
C SER A 675 -35.67 61.71 -38.46
N LEU A 676 -35.24 60.48 -38.76
CA LEU A 676 -34.23 59.73 -37.99
C LEU A 676 -32.81 59.97 -38.49
#